data_AF-A0A1K1Q5N9-F1
#
_entry.id   AF-A0A1K1Q5N9-F1
#
_cell.length_a   1.000
_cell.length_b   1.000
_cell.length_c   1.000
_cell.angle_alpha   90.00
_cell.angle_beta   90.00
_cell.angle_gamma   90.00
#
_symmetry.space_group_name_H-M   'P 1'
#
loop_
_entity.id
_entity.type
_entity.pdbx_description
1 polymer ?
#
loop_
_entity_poly.entity_id
_entity_poly.type
_entity_poly.pdbx_seq_one_letter_code
_entity_poly.pdbx_strand_id
1 'polypeptide(L)'
;MSLCMIVSCVSETSLTVSAETDVAKVGDTIYTSFSDALSAWTEDTTLTLLADVTISQRIRVSQNKTLDLNGHSITLSTNDSEQRLIHVENNPSVTFDLIDSSGTNAGRLTGVNSTDDWSGTLWIGLGATVNMYGGTITGNISPWGAGVWVDARDHRPYSERNGGTFNMYGGVITGNNATYGGGVCVKYHTGNNVTSGTGHFNMYGGTITGNIADYGANVYIGEGEFTMTGGTVNGGFSHSDYVTVSFDANDGTGTVSDQYVKKNTDTKIKENIDYSDNGVKIEPALTRDGYVFAGWNTKADGTGTDYAAGTDTINISANTTLYAKWENSSASVTVGSKTTNYGSFSDALSAWTDGCTLTLLKDVEVSSTISVSGTKTLDLNGYGIRMTGSGSVIFVGSGATLTLNDSGTTVRYYNVSTTGPSTLSDTPTAQSFTGGYITGGTGNNCNSRYVGGGVYVKGGNFIMNGGTLFGNGKKALYYTGGGVQLSGEGTSTGRFTMNGGAIIGNAGQFGAGIEIIGDNAYASGPAVCTINQGVFKHNTCSTSGAAIRIASNQYTDTLNINGATITDNSGNGAVMVYLQNSNDAFNLSGNTIISSNYNGSQPCNLRLYQGRANIVDILGSSANIGVTLQTHGMFTNSANTAYNDKSKFISDDESYTVGRNADGQLYLGNPTANVSSGGQPTSYDNFSDALSAWTDGSTLTLLKDAEHPGTIDISGARKLDLNGHKLTTNNHFYIPSGSSLEVCDSEGGGLINAEYRVGSVFWVNGGKLTLNGGTVKGDISTAGMVDIAANAEFTMNGGKITGTSTGRYDASVIRFTGSNGKFTMTGGEISDTTTRGGVTYFEKLDVSINISGSAKIYNNKLESGASQNLYIPNDIKININGDMDDSAKVFLSMQTPGVFTDSTNTNYNDASKFTSDNTNYTVRKNADGQLYIGLPHEHSWTYTADGDTITANCTENCDITDGLTMKISASDATYDGKAHGASLSTDYDTTAFPDTYTIEYYKGTSKLNSKPVNAGNYTAKVTAGTATASADFTISKASIT
;
A
#
# COMPACT_ATOMS: atom_id res chain seq x y z
N MET A 1 -10.40 -17.10 37.92
CA MET A 1 -10.13 -16.02 38.89
C MET A 1 -8.78 -15.44 38.44
N SER A 2 -8.70 -14.30 37.73
CA SER A 2 -9.26 -12.96 38.01
C SER A 2 -8.53 -12.31 39.21
N LEU A 3 -7.95 -11.11 39.14
CA LEU A 3 -7.95 -10.03 38.12
C LEU A 3 -6.61 -9.23 38.30
N CYS A 4 -5.90 -8.67 37.30
CA CYS A 4 -6.09 -7.33 36.65
C CYS A 4 -6.55 -6.21 37.63
N MET A 5 -6.12 -4.94 37.61
CA MET A 5 -5.34 -4.07 36.67
C MET A 5 -4.99 -2.72 37.42
N ILE A 6 -4.15 -1.73 37.03
CA ILE A 6 -3.28 -1.43 35.85
C ILE A 6 -2.14 -0.41 36.23
N VAL A 7 -1.33 -0.02 35.23
CA VAL A 7 -0.21 0.95 35.06
C VAL A 7 -0.31 2.38 35.66
N SER A 8 0.81 2.89 36.22
CA SER A 8 1.56 4.12 35.79
C SER A 8 2.93 4.17 36.51
N CYS A 9 4.08 4.26 35.84
CA CYS A 9 4.62 5.34 35.00
C CYS A 9 4.94 6.64 35.78
N VAL A 10 6.12 6.68 36.39
CA VAL A 10 6.83 7.91 36.79
C VAL A 10 8.22 7.85 36.18
N SER A 11 8.69 8.96 35.60
CA SER A 11 10.03 9.04 35.03
C SER A 11 11.07 9.21 36.14
N GLU A 12 11.94 8.22 36.33
CA GLU A 12 13.20 8.44 37.04
C GLU A 12 14.12 9.28 36.17
N THR A 13 14.05 10.60 36.35
CA THR A 13 15.21 11.45 36.12
C THR A 13 16.31 10.98 37.04
N SER A 14 17.32 10.30 36.50
CA SER A 14 18.46 9.78 37.26
C SER A 14 19.29 10.93 37.82
N LEU A 15 18.89 11.42 39.00
CA LEU A 15 19.68 12.27 39.87
C LEU A 15 20.97 11.51 40.22
N THR A 16 22.05 11.85 39.51
CA THR A 16 23.39 11.40 39.84
C THR A 16 23.84 12.06 41.13
N VAL A 17 23.42 11.50 42.26
CA VAL A 17 24.07 11.73 43.54
C VAL A 17 25.43 11.03 43.47
N SER A 18 26.44 11.74 42.99
CA SER A 18 27.83 11.38 43.25
C SER A 18 28.01 11.37 44.76
N ALA A 19 28.31 10.21 45.33
CA ALA A 19 28.87 10.17 46.68
C ALA A 19 30.18 10.95 46.64
N GLU A 20 30.30 12.01 47.45
CA GLU A 20 31.60 12.66 47.65
C GLU A 20 32.54 11.64 48.27
N THR A 21 33.61 11.30 47.55
CA THR A 21 34.66 10.42 48.04
C THR A 21 35.53 11.19 49.03
N ASP A 22 35.85 10.59 50.17
CA ASP A 22 36.88 11.12 51.07
C ASP A 22 38.23 11.16 50.34
N VAL A 23 38.88 12.33 50.33
CA VAL A 23 40.07 12.59 49.50
C VAL A 23 41.36 12.57 50.31
N ALA A 24 41.35 13.21 51.48
CA ALA A 24 42.51 13.28 52.36
C ALA A 24 42.08 13.49 53.81
N LYS A 25 43.01 13.32 54.75
CA LYS A 25 42.84 13.68 56.15
C LYS A 25 44.04 14.47 56.67
N VAL A 26 43.81 15.34 57.65
CA VAL A 26 44.87 16.03 58.42
C VAL A 26 44.71 15.61 59.88
N GLY A 27 45.70 14.87 60.40
CA GLY A 27 45.55 14.11 61.65
C GLY A 27 44.39 13.10 61.56
N ASP A 28 43.36 13.32 62.37
CA ASP A 28 42.12 12.52 62.42
C ASP A 28 40.94 13.15 61.65
N THR A 29 41.08 14.37 61.12
CA THR A 29 39.98 15.08 60.41
C THR A 29 40.00 14.75 58.92
N ILE A 30 38.88 14.27 58.37
CA ILE A 30 38.71 13.87 56.96
C ILE A 30 38.13 15.03 56.13
N TYR A 31 38.53 15.11 54.86
CA TYR A 31 38.11 16.12 53.87
C TYR A 31 37.76 15.48 52.53
N THR A 32 36.63 15.86 51.93
CA THR A 32 36.24 15.49 50.54
C THR A 32 36.87 16.42 49.49
N SER A 33 37.65 17.42 49.91
CA SER A 33 38.37 18.37 49.05
C SER A 33 39.86 18.44 49.42
N PHE A 34 40.75 18.28 48.43
CA PHE A 34 42.19 18.35 48.64
C PHE A 34 42.68 19.77 48.95
N SER A 35 42.07 20.82 48.37
CA SER A 35 42.44 22.21 48.70
C SER A 35 42.20 22.56 50.16
N ASP A 36 41.19 21.93 50.76
CA ASP A 36 40.71 22.24 52.09
C ASP A 36 41.56 21.51 53.13
N ALA A 37 41.92 20.25 52.85
CA ALA A 37 42.97 19.53 53.56
C ALA A 37 44.32 20.28 53.49
N LEU A 38 44.72 20.76 52.31
CA LEU A 38 45.98 21.50 52.14
C LEU A 38 45.98 22.83 52.91
N SER A 39 44.82 23.48 53.03
CA SER A 39 44.62 24.71 53.81
C SER A 39 44.60 24.47 55.32
N ALA A 40 44.15 23.28 55.76
CA ALA A 40 44.13 22.86 57.17
C ALA A 40 45.46 22.25 57.65
N TRP A 41 46.37 21.92 56.75
CA TRP A 41 47.67 21.31 57.06
C TRP A 41 48.64 22.35 57.65
N THR A 42 48.88 22.27 58.96
CA THR A 42 49.74 23.19 59.73
C THR A 42 51.13 22.61 60.01
N GLU A 43 51.97 23.40 60.66
CA GLU A 43 53.26 22.95 61.20
C GLU A 43 53.12 21.72 62.11
N ASP A 44 54.12 20.82 62.05
CA ASP A 44 54.24 19.54 62.77
C ASP A 44 53.02 18.59 62.61
N THR A 45 52.29 18.67 61.49
CA THR A 45 51.15 17.78 61.19
C THR A 45 51.31 16.95 59.91
N THR A 46 50.66 15.78 59.91
CA THR A 46 50.58 14.87 58.75
C THR A 46 49.29 15.09 57.95
N LEU A 47 49.43 15.27 56.63
CA LEU A 47 48.35 15.10 55.67
C LEU A 47 48.48 13.69 55.07
N THR A 48 47.43 12.87 55.16
CA THR A 48 47.36 11.52 54.57
C THR A 48 46.33 11.48 53.44
N LEU A 49 46.67 10.93 52.28
CA LEU A 49 45.73 10.70 51.18
C LEU A 49 44.78 9.52 51.45
N LEU A 50 43.55 9.63 50.91
CA LEU A 50 42.51 8.60 50.93
C LEU A 50 41.98 8.26 49.52
N ALA A 51 42.34 9.06 48.52
CA ALA A 51 42.08 8.85 47.10
C ALA A 51 43.22 9.46 46.26
N ASP A 52 43.30 9.10 44.97
CA ASP A 52 44.19 9.76 44.02
C ASP A 52 43.69 11.19 43.74
N VAL A 53 44.60 12.17 43.75
CA VAL A 53 44.30 13.60 43.59
C VAL A 53 45.01 14.21 42.39
N THR A 54 44.31 15.11 41.72
CA THR A 54 44.84 15.90 40.60
C THR A 54 44.74 17.38 40.95
N ILE A 55 45.85 18.10 40.85
CA ILE A 55 45.97 19.50 41.27
C ILE A 55 46.49 20.39 40.13
N SER A 56 46.04 21.64 40.09
CA SER A 56 46.42 22.64 39.08
C SER A 56 47.40 23.70 39.60
N GLN A 57 47.81 23.60 40.87
CA GLN A 57 48.76 24.51 41.53
C GLN A 57 49.73 23.71 42.40
N ARG A 58 50.94 24.25 42.61
CA ARG A 58 51.95 23.60 43.46
C ARG A 58 51.56 23.57 44.94
N ILE A 59 51.97 22.50 45.61
CA ILE A 59 52.04 22.43 47.07
C ILE A 59 53.23 23.26 47.55
N ARG A 60 53.02 24.15 48.51
CA ARG A 60 54.09 24.90 49.20
C ARG A 60 54.29 24.40 50.63
N VAL A 61 55.54 24.22 51.02
CA VAL A 61 55.98 23.80 52.36
C VAL A 61 56.96 24.85 52.91
N SER A 62 56.50 25.63 53.88
CA SER A 62 57.23 26.74 54.51
C SER A 62 57.49 26.55 56.01
N GLN A 63 57.06 25.41 56.56
CA GLN A 63 57.10 24.99 57.96
C GLN A 63 57.32 23.47 58.01
N ASN A 64 57.65 22.92 59.17
CA ASN A 64 57.79 21.46 59.32
C ASN A 64 56.48 20.74 59.00
N LYS A 65 56.51 19.74 58.10
CA LYS A 65 55.30 19.08 57.58
C LYS A 65 55.57 17.65 57.14
N THR A 66 54.58 16.78 57.28
CA THR A 66 54.63 15.40 56.77
C THR A 66 53.51 15.15 55.75
N LEU A 67 53.86 14.59 54.59
CA LEU A 67 52.91 14.09 53.59
C LEU A 67 52.98 12.57 53.54
N ASP A 68 51.84 11.92 53.78
CA ASP A 68 51.66 10.48 53.65
C ASP A 68 50.81 10.17 52.42
N LEU A 69 51.44 9.51 51.44
CA LEU A 69 50.76 9.12 50.21
C LEU A 69 49.81 7.93 50.41
N ASN A 70 50.01 7.08 51.43
CA ASN A 70 49.11 5.96 51.76
C ASN A 70 48.63 5.15 50.52
N GLY A 71 49.52 4.86 49.58
CA GLY A 71 49.23 4.13 48.35
C GLY A 71 48.60 4.94 47.19
N HIS A 72 48.33 6.24 47.39
CA HIS A 72 47.64 7.13 46.45
C HIS A 72 48.54 8.14 45.74
N SER A 73 48.05 8.66 44.60
CA SER A 73 48.78 9.52 43.68
C SER A 73 48.45 11.00 43.84
N ILE A 74 49.44 11.89 43.67
CA ILE A 74 49.26 13.32 43.41
C ILE A 74 49.78 13.63 41.99
N THR A 75 48.89 14.12 41.14
CA THR A 75 49.15 14.46 39.73
C THR A 75 49.05 15.98 39.52
N LEU A 76 50.04 16.61 38.87
CA LEU A 76 49.91 17.99 38.38
C LEU A 76 49.21 18.00 37.00
N SER A 77 48.15 18.80 36.81
CA SER A 77 47.37 18.88 35.57
C SER A 77 47.59 20.18 34.76
N THR A 78 48.81 20.73 34.84
CA THR A 78 49.27 22.03 34.27
C THR A 78 48.78 23.30 35.00
N ASN A 79 49.52 24.41 34.80
CA ASN A 79 49.30 25.78 35.29
C ASN A 79 49.84 26.20 36.69
N ASP A 80 51.04 25.74 37.07
CA ASP A 80 51.97 26.65 37.78
C ASP A 80 52.93 27.28 36.75
N SER A 81 53.17 28.59 36.86
CA SER A 81 54.21 29.33 36.12
C SER A 81 55.64 28.78 36.31
N GLU A 82 55.90 28.08 37.41
CA GLU A 82 57.18 27.41 37.71
C GLU A 82 57.11 25.87 37.60
N GLN A 83 55.97 25.34 37.12
CA GLN A 83 55.76 23.93 36.74
C GLN A 83 56.41 22.87 37.65
N ARG A 84 56.10 22.92 38.95
CA ARG A 84 56.60 22.02 40.00
C ARG A 84 55.43 21.48 40.84
N LEU A 85 55.49 20.25 41.35
CA LEU A 85 54.40 19.67 42.15
C LEU A 85 54.51 20.07 43.62
N ILE A 86 55.69 19.93 44.23
CA ILE A 86 55.99 20.30 45.61
C ILE A 86 57.18 21.28 45.64
N HIS A 87 57.03 22.35 46.41
CA HIS A 87 58.04 23.37 46.66
C HIS A 87 58.29 23.46 48.16
N VAL A 88 59.50 23.11 48.60
CA VAL A 88 59.97 23.37 49.96
C VAL A 88 60.76 24.68 49.96
N GLU A 89 60.22 25.69 50.64
CA GLU A 89 60.71 27.07 50.59
C GLU A 89 62.10 27.22 51.25
N ASN A 90 62.84 28.26 50.87
CA ASN A 90 64.23 28.50 51.31
C ASN A 90 64.32 28.85 52.81
N ASN A 91 64.48 27.86 53.69
CA ASN A 91 64.57 28.06 55.14
C ASN A 91 65.36 26.92 55.84
N PRO A 92 66.46 27.18 56.57
CA PRO A 92 67.23 26.15 57.26
C PRO A 92 66.51 25.46 58.43
N SER A 93 65.36 25.99 58.87
CA SER A 93 64.53 25.37 59.91
C SER A 93 63.40 24.49 59.37
N VAL A 94 63.23 24.37 58.04
CA VAL A 94 62.13 23.59 57.44
C VAL A 94 62.57 22.16 57.13
N THR A 95 61.83 21.21 57.71
CA THR A 95 61.92 19.78 57.40
C THR A 95 60.61 19.30 56.75
N PHE A 96 60.69 18.69 55.58
CA PHE A 96 59.55 18.05 54.91
C PHE A 96 59.74 16.52 54.88
N ASP A 97 58.79 15.78 55.43
CA ASP A 97 58.82 14.31 55.42
C ASP A 97 57.83 13.76 54.40
N LEU A 98 58.31 12.96 53.45
CA LEU A 98 57.51 12.24 52.46
C LEU A 98 57.48 10.74 52.81
N ILE A 99 56.30 10.22 53.12
CA ILE A 99 56.07 8.82 53.50
C ILE A 99 54.99 8.18 52.62
N ASP A 100 54.96 6.84 52.62
CA ASP A 100 53.83 6.06 52.08
C ASP A 100 53.54 4.92 53.07
N SER A 101 52.52 5.11 53.89
CA SER A 101 52.13 4.15 54.93
C SER A 101 51.50 2.86 54.41
N SER A 102 51.23 2.74 53.10
CA SER A 102 50.74 1.49 52.49
C SER A 102 51.74 0.34 52.56
N GLY A 103 53.02 0.63 52.80
CA GLY A 103 54.11 -0.35 52.78
C GLY A 103 54.47 -0.90 51.40
N THR A 104 53.88 -0.36 50.32
CA THR A 104 54.09 -0.85 48.95
C THR A 104 54.85 0.12 48.03
N ASN A 105 54.99 1.39 48.44
CA ASN A 105 55.41 2.51 47.57
C ASN A 105 54.47 2.77 46.38
N ALA A 106 53.22 2.29 46.44
CA ALA A 106 52.25 2.49 45.37
C ALA A 106 51.82 3.95 45.22
N GLY A 107 51.93 4.77 46.26
CA GLY A 107 51.59 6.19 46.19
C GLY A 107 52.57 6.98 45.34
N ARG A 108 52.08 7.93 44.53
CA ARG A 108 52.84 8.53 43.41
C ARG A 108 52.93 10.06 43.47
N LEU A 109 54.05 10.61 43.02
CA LEU A 109 54.19 12.02 42.64
C LEU A 109 54.48 12.10 41.12
N THR A 110 53.55 12.66 40.34
CA THR A 110 53.49 12.51 38.87
C THR A 110 52.88 13.74 38.17
N GLY A 111 52.91 13.76 36.84
CA GLY A 111 52.22 14.75 35.99
C GLY A 111 52.96 16.07 35.77
N VAL A 112 54.14 16.27 36.35
CA VAL A 112 54.96 17.44 36.03
C VAL A 112 55.49 17.30 34.61
N ASN A 113 55.20 18.29 33.77
CA ASN A 113 55.77 18.43 32.44
C ASN A 113 56.20 19.89 32.26
N SER A 114 57.51 20.12 32.19
CA SER A 114 58.11 21.45 32.16
C SER A 114 59.24 21.59 31.15
N THR A 115 59.47 22.84 30.73
CA THR A 115 60.62 23.29 29.95
C THR A 115 61.46 24.34 30.68
N ASP A 116 61.24 24.55 31.98
CA ASP A 116 61.99 25.52 32.80
C ASP A 116 63.16 24.81 33.52
N ASP A 117 64.39 25.32 33.36
CA ASP A 117 65.60 24.82 34.03
C ASP A 117 65.54 24.91 35.58
N TRP A 118 64.54 25.60 36.15
CA TRP A 118 64.28 25.70 37.60
C TRP A 118 63.20 24.72 38.10
N SER A 119 62.65 23.86 37.25
CA SER A 119 61.52 22.97 37.56
C SER A 119 61.95 21.58 38.04
N GLY A 120 61.17 20.97 38.93
CA GLY A 120 61.37 19.60 39.41
C GLY A 120 60.16 19.17 40.23
N THR A 121 59.82 17.89 40.26
CA THR A 121 58.56 17.44 40.90
C THR A 121 58.58 17.69 42.40
N LEU A 122 59.72 17.42 43.03
CA LEU A 122 60.03 17.84 44.39
C LEU A 122 61.20 18.82 44.35
N TRP A 123 60.93 20.11 44.54
CA TRP A 123 61.97 21.13 44.70
C TRP A 123 62.31 21.36 46.17
N ILE A 124 63.61 21.29 46.47
CA ILE A 124 64.20 21.53 47.79
C ILE A 124 65.02 22.83 47.74
N GLY A 125 64.52 23.88 48.37
CA GLY A 125 65.18 25.17 48.47
C GLY A 125 66.39 25.20 49.42
N LEU A 126 67.07 26.35 49.47
CA LEU A 126 68.25 26.59 50.29
C LEU A 126 68.00 26.36 51.78
N GLY A 127 68.91 25.64 52.44
CA GLY A 127 68.85 25.25 53.85
C GLY A 127 67.82 24.18 54.20
N ALA A 128 66.74 24.03 53.41
CA ALA A 128 65.66 23.13 53.73
C ALA A 128 66.08 21.66 53.65
N THR A 129 65.52 20.83 54.53
CA THR A 129 65.74 19.38 54.56
C THR A 129 64.49 18.63 54.13
N VAL A 130 64.65 17.59 53.31
CA VAL A 130 63.56 16.69 52.93
C VAL A 130 63.96 15.23 53.15
N ASN A 131 63.12 14.48 53.86
CA ASN A 131 63.32 13.06 54.13
C ASN A 131 62.28 12.23 53.38
N MET A 132 62.71 11.34 52.47
CA MET A 132 61.84 10.42 51.75
C MET A 132 61.97 9.01 52.34
N TYR A 133 60.88 8.51 52.93
CA TYR A 133 60.80 7.17 53.53
C TYR A 133 60.01 6.17 52.68
N GLY A 134 59.14 6.65 51.78
CA GLY A 134 58.29 5.80 50.94
C GLY A 134 57.70 6.54 49.73
N GLY A 135 56.93 5.81 48.93
CA GLY A 135 56.25 6.32 47.74
C GLY A 135 57.12 6.32 46.48
N THR A 136 56.55 6.73 45.35
CA THR A 136 57.18 6.67 44.02
C THR A 136 57.11 8.01 43.28
N ILE A 137 58.25 8.62 42.96
CA ILE A 137 58.31 9.82 42.09
C ILE A 137 58.55 9.37 40.65
N THR A 138 57.60 9.62 39.75
CA THR A 138 57.56 8.96 38.44
C THR A 138 56.74 9.67 37.38
N GLY A 139 57.11 9.49 36.10
CA GLY A 139 56.35 9.98 34.95
C GLY A 139 56.54 11.47 34.65
N ASN A 140 57.50 12.12 35.31
CA ASN A 140 57.70 13.56 35.24
C ASN A 140 58.74 13.95 34.18
N ILE A 141 58.55 15.12 33.56
CA ILE A 141 59.43 15.72 32.56
C ILE A 141 59.84 17.11 33.03
N SER A 142 61.14 17.37 33.14
CA SER A 142 61.73 18.69 33.40
C SER A 142 63.16 18.70 32.88
N PRO A 143 63.73 19.83 32.44
CA PRO A 143 65.13 19.88 32.03
C PRO A 143 66.11 19.37 33.11
N TRP A 144 65.88 19.66 34.40
CA TRP A 144 66.85 19.47 35.49
C TRP A 144 66.15 18.89 36.74
N GLY A 145 66.45 17.65 37.15
CA GLY A 145 65.89 17.11 38.41
C GLY A 145 64.41 16.73 38.34
N ALA A 146 63.98 16.10 37.23
CA ALA A 146 62.57 15.85 36.95
C ALA A 146 61.84 15.09 38.08
N GLY A 147 62.50 14.13 38.74
CA GLY A 147 62.06 13.61 40.03
C GLY A 147 62.27 14.62 41.16
N VAL A 148 63.52 14.85 41.55
CA VAL A 148 63.92 15.76 42.64
C VAL A 148 64.98 16.75 42.18
N TRP A 149 64.77 18.04 42.43
CA TRP A 149 65.82 19.07 42.30
C TRP A 149 66.22 19.63 43.67
N VAL A 150 67.53 19.61 43.95
CA VAL A 150 68.15 20.13 45.17
C VAL A 150 68.95 21.39 44.83
N ASP A 151 68.55 22.51 45.42
CA ASP A 151 69.14 23.82 45.19
C ASP A 151 70.45 24.02 45.98
N ALA A 152 71.55 24.36 45.29
CA ALA A 152 72.91 24.24 45.84
C ALA A 152 73.74 25.55 45.84
N ARG A 153 73.10 26.73 45.73
CA ARG A 153 73.77 28.05 45.65
C ARG A 153 74.49 28.45 46.96
N ASP A 154 75.76 28.86 46.88
CA ASP A 154 76.48 29.59 47.96
C ASP A 154 75.96 31.04 48.06
N HIS A 155 75.07 31.33 49.01
CA HIS A 155 74.42 32.64 49.12
C HIS A 155 75.14 33.62 50.08
N ARG A 156 76.05 34.42 49.53
CA ARG A 156 76.68 35.53 50.28
C ARG A 156 75.76 36.76 50.27
N PRO A 157 75.50 37.45 51.40
CA PRO A 157 76.26 37.40 52.66
C PRO A 157 75.36 37.14 53.90
N TYR A 158 74.66 36.01 53.96
CA TYR A 158 74.02 35.53 55.20
C TYR A 158 74.86 34.42 55.84
N SER A 159 74.72 34.21 57.15
CA SER A 159 75.78 33.60 58.00
C SER A 159 75.88 32.07 57.97
N GLU A 160 75.02 31.37 57.21
CA GLU A 160 74.93 29.91 57.22
C GLU A 160 75.00 29.38 55.78
N ARG A 161 75.91 28.43 55.50
CA ARG A 161 76.30 28.02 54.15
C ARG A 161 75.62 26.72 53.71
N ASN A 162 74.31 26.62 53.86
CA ASN A 162 73.61 25.36 53.66
C ASN A 162 72.75 25.43 52.39
N GLY A 163 73.01 24.54 51.42
CA GLY A 163 72.09 24.28 50.32
C GLY A 163 70.94 23.40 50.79
N GLY A 164 70.07 23.00 49.87
CA GLY A 164 69.04 22.00 50.14
C GLY A 164 69.66 20.65 50.53
N THR A 165 69.01 19.91 51.42
CA THR A 165 69.40 18.55 51.82
C THR A 165 68.30 17.57 51.51
N PHE A 166 68.59 16.56 50.68
CA PHE A 166 67.69 15.44 50.41
C PHE A 166 68.21 14.16 51.10
N ASN A 167 67.37 13.52 51.90
CA ASN A 167 67.68 12.26 52.58
C ASN A 167 66.72 11.16 52.11
N MET A 168 67.18 10.19 51.33
CA MET A 168 66.37 9.07 50.87
C MET A 168 66.61 7.83 51.73
N TYR A 169 65.65 7.52 52.59
CA TYR A 169 65.61 6.32 53.45
C TYR A 169 64.82 5.17 52.80
N GLY A 170 63.89 5.48 51.90
CA GLY A 170 63.05 4.51 51.21
C GLY A 170 62.42 5.08 49.95
N GLY A 171 61.36 4.44 49.45
CA GLY A 171 60.69 4.85 48.22
C GLY A 171 61.43 4.54 46.92
N VAL A 172 60.86 5.00 45.81
CA VAL A 172 61.33 4.77 44.43
C VAL A 172 61.33 6.06 43.63
N ILE A 173 62.33 6.28 42.76
CA ILE A 173 62.34 7.37 41.79
C ILE A 173 62.61 6.76 40.39
N THR A 174 61.60 6.77 39.52
CA THR A 174 61.64 5.97 38.27
C THR A 174 60.83 6.53 37.10
N GLY A 175 61.33 6.36 35.87
CA GLY A 175 60.61 6.77 34.65
C GLY A 175 60.40 8.28 34.52
N ASN A 176 61.28 9.08 35.13
CA ASN A 176 61.32 10.54 34.94
C ASN A 176 62.32 10.90 33.83
N ASN A 177 62.10 11.99 33.12
CA ASN A 177 62.85 12.38 31.93
C ASN A 177 63.43 13.82 32.06
N ALA A 178 64.74 13.98 31.81
CA ALA A 178 65.43 15.26 31.91
C ALA A 178 66.62 15.44 30.96
N THR A 179 67.23 16.62 30.93
CA THR A 179 68.58 16.83 30.40
C THR A 179 69.64 16.55 31.48
N TYR A 180 69.40 16.96 32.73
CA TYR A 180 70.28 16.74 33.88
C TYR A 180 69.53 16.03 35.03
N GLY A 181 69.98 14.84 35.43
CA GLY A 181 69.49 14.17 36.63
C GLY A 181 68.00 13.86 36.62
N GLY A 182 67.54 12.98 35.73
CA GLY A 182 66.13 12.60 35.63
C GLY A 182 65.53 12.11 36.95
N GLY A 183 66.28 11.31 37.72
CA GLY A 183 65.91 10.95 39.09
C GLY A 183 66.13 12.10 40.09
N VAL A 184 67.39 12.41 40.40
CA VAL A 184 67.81 13.47 41.34
C VAL A 184 68.87 14.36 40.70
N CYS A 185 68.75 15.68 40.85
CA CYS A 185 69.74 16.67 40.42
C CYS A 185 70.13 17.59 41.59
N VAL A 186 71.43 17.72 41.88
CA VAL A 186 71.98 18.66 42.88
C VAL A 186 72.86 19.68 42.15
N LYS A 187 72.36 20.92 41.98
CA LYS A 187 72.95 21.88 41.01
C LYS A 187 72.53 23.32 41.25
N TYR A 188 73.37 24.28 40.86
CA TYR A 188 73.06 25.71 40.77
C TYR A 188 72.87 26.17 39.31
N HIS A 189 72.08 27.22 39.09
CA HIS A 189 71.61 27.60 37.77
C HIS A 189 72.56 28.49 36.95
N THR A 190 73.28 29.45 37.56
CA THR A 190 73.90 30.55 36.80
C THR A 190 75.43 30.61 36.85
N GLY A 191 76.05 29.99 35.83
CA GLY A 191 77.20 30.57 35.11
C GLY A 191 78.56 30.61 35.81
N ASN A 192 79.39 29.61 35.50
CA ASN A 192 80.85 29.56 35.66
C ASN A 192 81.45 29.80 37.07
N ASN A 193 82.08 28.74 37.59
CA ASN A 193 83.09 28.77 38.67
C ASN A 193 82.60 29.07 40.09
N VAL A 194 81.47 28.47 40.52
CA VAL A 194 81.22 28.21 41.94
C VAL A 194 81.89 26.89 42.32
N THR A 195 83.15 26.93 42.80
CA THR A 195 83.96 25.72 43.07
C THR A 195 83.63 25.02 44.40
N SER A 196 82.48 25.33 45.00
CA SER A 196 81.98 24.72 46.24
C SER A 196 80.49 25.04 46.40
N GLY A 197 79.62 24.22 45.80
CA GLY A 197 78.20 24.22 46.16
C GLY A 197 77.96 23.44 47.45
N THR A 198 76.79 23.67 48.04
CA THR A 198 76.47 23.27 49.42
C THR A 198 75.19 22.44 49.54
N GLY A 199 74.69 21.94 48.41
CA GLY A 199 73.57 21.00 48.38
C GLY A 199 74.04 19.57 48.69
N HIS A 200 73.24 18.82 49.44
CA HIS A 200 73.55 17.45 49.85
C HIS A 200 72.44 16.49 49.41
N PHE A 201 72.81 15.35 48.84
CA PHE A 201 71.94 14.20 48.67
C PHE A 201 72.53 13.02 49.44
N ASN A 202 71.79 12.51 50.43
CA ASN A 202 72.16 11.35 51.22
C ASN A 202 71.20 10.19 50.93
N MET A 203 71.71 9.03 50.52
CA MET A 203 70.92 7.84 50.24
C MET A 203 71.26 6.72 51.24
N TYR A 204 70.33 6.48 52.14
CA TYR A 204 70.37 5.44 53.18
C TYR A 204 69.57 4.19 52.75
N GLY A 205 68.60 4.34 51.84
CA GLY A 205 67.76 3.28 51.32
C GLY A 205 67.01 3.70 50.04
N GLY A 206 65.96 2.96 49.68
CA GLY A 206 65.16 3.23 48.47
C GLY A 206 65.82 2.79 47.15
N THR A 207 65.20 3.13 46.02
CA THR A 207 65.68 2.77 44.67
C THR A 207 65.52 3.92 43.67
N ILE A 208 66.57 4.21 42.89
CA ILE A 208 66.53 5.14 41.76
C ILE A 208 66.88 4.36 40.49
N THR A 209 65.94 4.24 39.55
CA THR A 209 66.08 3.37 38.37
C THR A 209 65.22 3.81 37.20
N GLY A 210 65.56 3.44 35.96
CA GLY A 210 64.69 3.62 34.80
C GLY A 210 64.41 5.07 34.39
N ASN A 211 65.14 6.04 34.94
CA ASN A 211 65.05 7.45 34.56
C ASN A 211 65.87 7.71 33.29
N ILE A 212 65.50 8.73 32.51
CA ILE A 212 66.16 9.14 31.28
C ILE A 212 66.79 10.51 31.49
N ALA A 213 68.10 10.67 31.24
CA ALA A 213 68.70 11.98 30.98
C ALA A 213 70.04 11.91 30.25
N ASP A 214 70.35 12.98 29.51
CA ASP A 214 71.62 13.13 28.79
C ASP A 214 72.82 13.15 29.74
N TYR A 215 72.65 13.76 30.92
CA TYR A 215 73.66 13.86 31.96
C TYR A 215 73.14 13.30 33.28
N GLY A 216 73.69 12.15 33.70
CA GLY A 216 73.43 11.58 35.02
C GLY A 216 71.99 11.10 35.24
N ALA A 217 71.39 10.42 34.25
CA ALA A 217 70.01 9.91 34.22
C ALA A 217 69.31 9.63 35.57
N ASN A 218 69.94 8.87 36.48
CA ASN A 218 69.40 8.64 37.81
C ASN A 218 69.81 9.71 38.84
N VAL A 219 71.09 10.08 38.89
CA VAL A 219 71.65 11.06 39.83
C VAL A 219 72.66 11.92 39.10
N TYR A 220 72.48 13.24 39.13
CA TYR A 220 73.42 14.23 38.63
C TYR A 220 73.84 15.17 39.76
N ILE A 221 75.15 15.32 39.97
CA ILE A 221 75.73 16.25 40.94
C ILE A 221 76.60 17.25 40.17
N GLY A 222 76.18 18.51 40.14
CA GLY A 222 76.94 19.63 39.57
C GLY A 222 77.79 20.32 40.63
N GLU A 223 77.14 20.88 41.65
CA GLU A 223 77.78 21.61 42.74
C GLU A 223 77.25 21.14 44.10
N GLY A 224 77.69 19.97 44.58
CA GLY A 224 77.26 19.43 45.87
C GLY A 224 77.89 18.09 46.20
N GLU A 225 77.33 17.40 47.20
CA GLU A 225 77.78 16.08 47.66
C GLU A 225 76.68 15.02 47.51
N PHE A 226 77.07 13.82 47.08
CA PHE A 226 76.22 12.62 47.10
C PHE A 226 76.84 11.54 47.99
N THR A 227 76.21 11.26 49.12
CA THR A 227 76.63 10.23 50.07
C THR A 227 75.67 9.05 50.00
N MET A 228 76.15 7.88 49.55
CA MET A 228 75.35 6.66 49.51
C MET A 228 75.88 5.64 50.52
N THR A 229 75.06 5.30 51.53
CA THR A 229 75.36 4.23 52.50
C THR A 229 74.38 3.05 52.43
N GLY A 230 73.34 3.15 51.60
CA GLY A 230 72.39 2.07 51.32
C GLY A 230 71.47 2.40 50.13
N GLY A 231 70.53 1.51 49.84
CA GLY A 231 69.62 1.65 48.68
C GLY A 231 70.20 1.10 47.37
N THR A 232 69.60 1.48 46.23
CA THR A 232 70.02 1.02 44.89
C THR A 232 69.92 2.14 43.85
N VAL A 233 70.97 2.36 43.06
CA VAL A 233 70.96 3.24 41.88
C VAL A 233 71.44 2.43 40.67
N ASN A 234 70.58 2.20 39.68
CA ASN A 234 70.88 1.34 38.52
C ASN A 234 69.99 1.67 37.31
N GLY A 235 70.35 1.27 36.09
CA GLY A 235 69.43 1.28 34.95
C GLY A 235 68.90 2.67 34.53
N GLY A 236 69.71 3.72 34.68
CA GLY A 236 69.42 5.02 34.05
C GLY A 236 69.85 5.02 32.58
N PHE A 237 69.15 5.79 31.74
CA PHE A 237 69.32 5.80 30.28
C PHE A 237 69.61 7.20 29.73
N SER A 238 70.31 7.29 28.60
CA SER A 238 70.44 8.54 27.84
C SER A 238 69.39 8.61 26.72
N HIS A 239 69.02 9.82 26.26
CA HIS A 239 68.21 9.98 25.05
C HIS A 239 68.90 9.38 23.81
N SER A 240 70.22 9.17 23.84
CA SER A 240 70.93 8.42 22.79
C SER A 240 70.41 6.99 22.60
N ASP A 241 69.79 6.40 23.62
CA ASP A 241 69.50 4.97 23.69
C ASP A 241 68.02 4.65 23.41
N TYR A 242 67.16 5.66 23.30
CA TYR A 242 65.71 5.53 23.12
C TYR A 242 65.22 6.23 21.85
N VAL A 243 64.04 5.82 21.39
CA VAL A 243 63.32 6.34 20.21
C VAL A 243 61.82 6.33 20.46
N THR A 244 61.12 7.21 19.76
CA THR A 244 59.67 7.36 19.89
C THR A 244 58.96 6.59 18.78
N VAL A 245 57.91 5.85 19.16
CA VAL A 245 56.87 5.36 18.24
C VAL A 245 55.65 6.26 18.39
N SER A 246 55.27 6.95 17.33
CA SER A 246 54.09 7.82 17.31
C SER A 246 52.95 7.15 16.51
N PHE A 247 51.70 7.39 16.91
CA PHE A 247 50.54 6.68 16.37
C PHE A 247 49.60 7.62 15.62
N ASP A 248 49.41 7.37 14.32
CA ASP A 248 48.55 8.14 13.42
C ASP A 248 47.20 7.44 13.23
N ALA A 249 46.11 8.19 13.35
CA ALA A 249 44.75 7.65 13.27
C ALA A 249 44.32 7.23 11.84
N ASN A 250 45.02 7.67 10.79
CA ASN A 250 44.86 7.23 9.40
C ASN A 250 43.39 7.25 8.90
N ASP A 251 42.87 8.46 8.65
CA ASP A 251 41.45 8.84 8.50
C ASP A 251 40.49 8.46 9.66
N GLY A 252 40.99 7.87 10.75
CA GLY A 252 40.26 7.73 12.00
C GLY A 252 40.24 9.03 12.83
N THR A 253 39.51 8.98 13.95
CA THR A 253 39.44 10.05 14.97
C THR A 253 39.92 9.52 16.33
N GLY A 254 40.34 10.44 17.20
CA GLY A 254 40.98 10.12 18.49
C GLY A 254 42.51 10.19 18.42
N THR A 255 43.17 9.77 19.51
CA THR A 255 44.64 9.74 19.65
C THR A 255 45.08 8.52 20.45
N VAL A 256 46.29 8.01 20.18
CA VAL A 256 46.99 7.09 21.08
C VAL A 256 48.35 7.71 21.39
N SER A 257 48.61 7.96 22.67
CA SER A 257 49.84 8.56 23.16
C SER A 257 51.07 7.80 22.69
N ASP A 258 52.16 8.53 22.42
CA ASP A 258 53.42 7.96 21.95
C ASP A 258 54.00 6.88 22.88
N GLN A 259 54.83 6.00 22.31
CA GLN A 259 55.52 4.92 23.01
C GLN A 259 57.03 5.11 22.89
N TYR A 260 57.69 5.40 24.02
CA TYR A 260 59.15 5.46 24.09
C TYR A 260 59.72 4.05 24.22
N VAL A 261 60.57 3.65 23.26
CA VAL A 261 61.15 2.30 23.18
C VAL A 261 62.68 2.37 23.10
N LYS A 262 63.36 1.34 23.60
CA LYS A 262 64.83 1.29 23.57
C LYS A 262 65.32 0.88 22.19
N LYS A 263 66.31 1.61 21.66
CA LYS A 263 66.89 1.36 20.34
C LYS A 263 67.38 -0.07 20.18
N ASN A 264 67.04 -0.66 19.04
CA ASN A 264 67.41 -2.00 18.61
C ASN A 264 66.89 -3.14 19.52
N THR A 265 65.80 -2.91 20.28
CA THR A 265 65.17 -3.93 21.12
C THR A 265 63.75 -4.25 20.68
N ASP A 266 63.39 -5.54 20.71
CA ASP A 266 62.09 -6.05 20.30
C ASP A 266 61.02 -5.62 21.33
N THR A 267 60.22 -4.62 20.97
CA THR A 267 59.23 -4.01 21.86
C THR A 267 57.82 -4.25 21.35
N LYS A 268 56.92 -4.71 22.22
CA LYS A 268 55.49 -4.86 21.89
C LYS A 268 54.86 -3.52 21.55
N ILE A 269 54.11 -3.45 20.45
CA ILE A 269 53.35 -2.25 20.10
C ILE A 269 52.06 -2.12 20.92
N LYS A 270 51.73 -0.89 21.34
CA LYS A 270 50.50 -0.55 22.05
C LYS A 270 49.23 -1.05 21.34
N GLU A 271 48.26 -1.46 22.14
CA GLU A 271 46.86 -1.68 21.74
C GLU A 271 46.16 -0.35 21.40
N ASN A 272 44.94 -0.41 20.85
CA ASN A 272 44.10 0.77 20.58
C ASN A 272 43.45 1.29 21.88
N ILE A 273 44.29 1.60 22.87
CA ILE A 273 43.97 2.00 24.23
C ILE A 273 44.84 3.20 24.59
N ASP A 274 44.24 4.17 25.26
CA ASP A 274 44.97 5.26 25.91
C ASP A 274 44.36 5.57 27.28
N TYR A 275 44.89 6.57 27.98
CA TYR A 275 44.37 7.02 29.27
C TYR A 275 44.18 8.55 29.25
N SER A 276 43.11 9.04 29.87
CA SER A 276 42.94 10.48 30.08
C SER A 276 43.94 11.03 31.11
N ASP A 277 44.07 12.35 31.20
CA ASP A 277 44.92 13.03 32.20
C ASP A 277 44.59 12.62 33.65
N ASN A 278 43.35 12.16 33.89
CA ASN A 278 42.87 11.66 35.18
C ASN A 278 43.01 10.13 35.34
N GLY A 279 43.81 9.47 34.49
CA GLY A 279 44.08 8.01 34.55
C GLY A 279 42.92 7.10 34.11
N VAL A 280 41.85 7.64 33.52
CA VAL A 280 40.70 6.83 33.07
C VAL A 280 41.03 6.16 31.73
N LYS A 281 40.93 4.82 31.66
CA LYS A 281 41.15 4.05 30.42
C LYS A 281 40.16 4.47 29.33
N ILE A 282 40.69 4.86 28.18
CA ILE A 282 39.95 5.16 26.94
C ILE A 282 40.09 3.94 26.02
N GLU A 283 38.97 3.29 25.70
CA GLU A 283 38.94 2.10 24.85
C GLU A 283 37.62 2.01 24.05
N PRO A 284 37.67 1.93 22.71
CA PRO A 284 38.85 2.16 21.87
C PRO A 284 39.29 3.64 21.92
N ALA A 285 40.60 3.89 21.81
CA ALA A 285 41.15 5.25 21.80
C ALA A 285 41.05 5.94 20.43
N LEU A 286 41.14 5.14 19.35
CA LEU A 286 40.86 5.52 17.97
C LEU A 286 39.56 4.89 17.47
N THR A 287 38.74 5.65 16.75
CA THR A 287 37.53 5.17 16.08
C THR A 287 37.48 5.60 14.60
N ARG A 288 36.73 4.87 13.78
CA ARG A 288 36.45 5.21 12.38
C ARG A 288 35.09 4.62 11.97
N ASP A 289 34.16 5.48 11.56
CA ASP A 289 32.77 5.07 11.33
C ASP A 289 32.63 4.03 10.21
N GLY A 290 31.98 2.91 10.52
CA GLY A 290 31.85 1.75 9.63
C GLY A 290 33.04 0.77 9.66
N TYR A 291 34.14 1.08 10.34
CA TYR A 291 35.34 0.24 10.40
C TYR A 291 35.59 -0.35 11.80
N VAL A 292 36.45 -1.35 11.84
CA VAL A 292 37.15 -1.82 13.05
C VAL A 292 38.66 -1.60 12.90
N PHE A 293 39.33 -1.36 14.03
CA PHE A 293 40.78 -1.28 14.10
C PHE A 293 41.39 -2.68 13.94
N ALA A 294 42.25 -2.86 12.94
CA ALA A 294 42.82 -4.14 12.53
C ALA A 294 44.32 -4.28 12.84
N GLY A 295 44.88 -3.36 13.64
CA GLY A 295 46.31 -3.27 13.94
C GLY A 295 46.95 -2.03 13.34
N TRP A 296 48.27 -2.06 13.22
CA TRP A 296 49.09 -0.95 12.76
C TRP A 296 49.82 -1.29 11.46
N ASN A 297 50.07 -0.31 10.60
CA ASN A 297 50.92 -0.45 9.41
C ASN A 297 52.02 0.62 9.41
N THR A 298 53.17 0.32 8.81
CA THR A 298 54.32 1.24 8.68
C THR A 298 54.13 2.32 7.59
N LYS A 299 52.97 2.37 6.91
CA LYS A 299 52.57 3.44 5.99
C LYS A 299 51.07 3.71 6.06
N ALA A 300 50.69 4.97 5.83
CA ALA A 300 49.28 5.39 5.73
C ALA A 300 48.50 4.63 4.63
N ASP A 301 49.15 4.37 3.50
CA ASP A 301 48.55 3.68 2.33
C ASP A 301 48.35 2.16 2.52
N GLY A 302 48.73 1.61 3.68
CA GLY A 302 48.64 0.17 3.97
C GLY A 302 49.63 -0.70 3.19
N THR A 303 50.54 -0.13 2.40
CA THR A 303 51.55 -0.88 1.62
C THR A 303 52.86 -1.13 2.40
N GLY A 304 52.88 -0.85 3.70
CA GLY A 304 53.98 -1.18 4.61
C GLY A 304 53.80 -2.56 5.25
N THR A 305 54.71 -2.90 6.16
CA THR A 305 54.58 -4.03 7.08
C THR A 305 53.44 -3.79 8.07
N ASP A 306 52.57 -4.79 8.24
CA ASP A 306 51.54 -4.85 9.27
C ASP A 306 52.10 -5.34 10.62
N TYR A 307 51.52 -4.86 11.73
CA TYR A 307 51.78 -5.30 13.10
C TYR A 307 50.46 -5.43 13.88
N ALA A 308 50.19 -6.61 14.44
CA ALA A 308 49.05 -6.83 15.32
C ALA A 308 49.33 -6.22 16.71
N ALA A 309 48.41 -5.37 17.16
CA ALA A 309 48.56 -4.57 18.36
C ALA A 309 48.49 -5.43 19.64
N GLY A 310 49.30 -5.13 20.66
CA GLY A 310 49.37 -5.90 21.91
C GLY A 310 50.08 -7.25 21.79
N THR A 311 50.09 -7.91 20.62
CA THR A 311 50.81 -9.16 20.39
C THR A 311 52.22 -8.93 19.85
N ASP A 312 52.36 -8.13 18.79
CA ASP A 312 53.55 -8.16 17.95
C ASP A 312 54.65 -7.24 18.47
N THR A 313 55.89 -7.70 18.33
CA THR A 313 57.10 -6.95 18.68
C THR A 313 57.76 -6.37 17.44
N ILE A 314 58.13 -5.10 17.52
CA ILE A 314 58.92 -4.40 16.50
C ILE A 314 60.29 -4.03 17.05
N ASN A 315 61.32 -4.11 16.20
CA ASN A 315 62.68 -3.68 16.52
C ASN A 315 62.91 -2.30 15.87
N ILE A 316 63.13 -1.26 16.67
CA ILE A 316 63.17 0.14 16.18
C ILE A 316 64.51 0.78 16.54
N SER A 317 65.13 1.44 15.55
CA SER A 317 66.45 2.09 15.66
C SER A 317 66.41 3.62 15.53
N ALA A 318 65.33 4.18 14.97
CA ALA A 318 65.05 5.61 14.80
C ALA A 318 63.56 5.89 15.04
N ASN A 319 63.18 7.14 15.34
CA ASN A 319 61.77 7.49 15.57
C ASN A 319 60.89 7.07 14.38
N THR A 320 59.74 6.47 14.68
CA THR A 320 58.90 5.76 13.70
C THR A 320 57.43 6.12 13.91
N THR A 321 56.71 6.41 12.82
CA THR A 321 55.25 6.58 12.86
C THR A 321 54.59 5.29 12.41
N LEU A 322 53.58 4.84 13.16
CA LEU A 322 52.70 3.73 12.79
C LEU A 322 51.29 4.27 12.54
N TYR A 323 50.68 3.80 11.45
CA TYR A 323 49.38 4.26 10.96
C TYR A 323 48.32 3.21 11.28
N ALA A 324 47.17 3.63 11.79
CA ALA A 324 46.07 2.71 12.09
C ALA A 324 45.59 2.00 10.82
N LYS A 325 45.45 0.68 10.89
CA LYS A 325 44.86 -0.14 9.84
C LYS A 325 43.38 -0.34 10.15
N TRP A 326 42.54 -0.13 9.15
CA TRP A 326 41.09 -0.18 9.30
C TRP A 326 40.47 -1.22 8.35
N GLU A 327 39.61 -2.06 8.89
CA GLU A 327 38.85 -3.05 8.10
C GLU A 327 37.35 -2.74 8.10
N ASN A 328 36.71 -2.87 6.94
CA ASN A 328 35.27 -2.66 6.78
C ASN A 328 34.48 -3.65 7.64
N SER A 329 33.71 -3.14 8.60
CA SER A 329 32.88 -3.95 9.50
C SER A 329 31.89 -4.79 8.71
N SER A 330 31.56 -5.99 9.18
CA SER A 330 30.46 -6.78 8.61
C SER A 330 29.10 -6.37 9.17
N ALA A 331 29.07 -6.07 10.47
CA ALA A 331 27.88 -5.68 11.20
C ALA A 331 28.29 -4.95 12.49
N SER A 332 27.32 -4.36 13.16
CA SER A 332 27.45 -3.81 14.52
C SER A 332 26.38 -4.39 15.44
N VAL A 333 26.64 -4.39 16.75
CA VAL A 333 25.66 -4.74 17.79
C VAL A 333 25.43 -3.54 18.69
N THR A 334 24.16 -3.17 18.88
CA THR A 334 23.73 -2.08 19.76
C THR A 334 23.06 -2.64 21.02
N VAL A 335 23.52 -2.18 22.18
CA VAL A 335 23.03 -2.53 23.52
C VAL A 335 22.72 -1.24 24.28
N GLY A 336 21.44 -0.95 24.49
CA GLY A 336 21.02 0.36 25.00
C GLY A 336 21.44 1.47 24.03
N SER A 337 22.26 2.41 24.51
CA SER A 337 22.84 3.49 23.70
C SER A 337 24.24 3.19 23.14
N LYS A 338 24.88 2.06 23.49
CA LYS A 338 26.22 1.71 23.01
C LYS A 338 26.16 0.82 21.78
N THR A 339 26.85 1.21 20.71
CA THR A 339 27.06 0.41 19.50
C THR A 339 28.51 -0.06 19.41
N THR A 340 28.73 -1.32 19.07
CA THR A 340 30.06 -1.91 18.83
C THR A 340 30.14 -2.46 17.40
N ASN A 341 31.16 -2.08 16.64
CA ASN A 341 31.41 -2.61 15.30
C ASN A 341 32.20 -3.93 15.35
N TYR A 342 31.97 -4.82 14.38
CA TYR A 342 32.66 -6.11 14.27
C TYR A 342 33.18 -6.36 12.85
N GLY A 343 34.45 -6.76 12.73
CA GLY A 343 35.10 -7.08 11.46
C GLY A 343 34.40 -8.23 10.73
N SER A 344 34.14 -9.33 11.43
CA SER A 344 33.38 -10.49 10.90
C SER A 344 31.92 -10.51 11.37
N PHE A 345 31.05 -11.11 10.56
CA PHE A 345 29.66 -11.36 10.94
C PHE A 345 29.53 -12.42 12.05
N SER A 346 30.50 -13.34 12.17
CA SER A 346 30.51 -14.40 13.18
C SER A 346 30.70 -13.82 14.59
N ASP A 347 31.53 -12.79 14.74
CA ASP A 347 31.77 -12.12 16.02
C ASP A 347 30.56 -11.27 16.43
N ALA A 348 29.96 -10.55 15.46
CA ALA A 348 28.71 -9.82 15.67
C ALA A 348 27.56 -10.75 16.11
N LEU A 349 27.41 -11.90 15.44
CA LEU A 349 26.43 -12.93 15.79
C LEU A 349 26.70 -13.53 17.19
N SER A 350 27.96 -13.69 17.57
CA SER A 350 28.34 -14.16 18.91
C SER A 350 28.06 -13.12 20.01
N ALA A 351 28.14 -11.83 19.67
CA ALA A 351 27.83 -10.72 20.56
C ALA A 351 26.32 -10.35 20.62
N TRP A 352 25.49 -10.89 19.72
CA TRP A 352 24.05 -10.60 19.62
C TRP A 352 23.25 -11.28 20.73
N THR A 353 23.36 -10.75 21.95
CA THR A 353 22.70 -11.27 23.16
C THR A 353 21.22 -10.86 23.24
N ASP A 354 20.56 -11.01 24.40
CA ASP A 354 19.13 -10.72 24.57
C ASP A 354 18.87 -9.20 24.60
N GLY A 355 17.73 -8.75 24.09
CA GLY A 355 17.36 -7.33 23.97
C GLY A 355 18.19 -6.50 22.97
N CYS A 356 19.15 -7.12 22.27
CA CYS A 356 20.12 -6.42 21.43
C CYS A 356 19.67 -6.28 19.97
N THR A 357 20.16 -5.22 19.30
CA THR A 357 20.01 -5.03 17.85
C THR A 357 21.31 -5.40 17.14
N LEU A 358 21.24 -6.25 16.12
CA LEU A 358 22.32 -6.55 15.18
C LEU A 358 22.03 -5.83 13.87
N THR A 359 22.90 -4.93 13.44
CA THR A 359 22.73 -4.13 12.22
C THR A 359 23.79 -4.50 11.19
N LEU A 360 23.39 -4.84 9.97
CA LEU A 360 24.35 -5.14 8.88
C LEU A 360 25.04 -3.87 8.37
N LEU A 361 26.31 -4.01 7.97
CA LEU A 361 27.11 -2.93 7.38
C LEU A 361 27.66 -3.27 5.98
N LYS A 362 27.51 -4.53 5.54
CA LYS A 362 27.69 -5.02 4.17
C LYS A 362 26.90 -6.30 3.95
N ASP A 363 26.84 -6.80 2.72
CA ASP A 363 26.26 -8.12 2.42
C ASP A 363 27.11 -9.24 3.05
N VAL A 364 26.48 -10.23 3.69
CA VAL A 364 27.13 -11.32 4.45
C VAL A 364 26.67 -12.70 4.00
N GLU A 365 27.58 -13.67 4.03
CA GLU A 365 27.28 -15.08 3.75
C GLU A 365 27.31 -15.94 5.02
N VAL A 366 26.42 -16.93 5.11
CA VAL A 366 26.35 -17.90 6.22
C VAL A 366 26.28 -19.34 5.69
N SER A 367 27.03 -20.25 6.32
CA SER A 367 27.07 -21.67 5.96
C SER A 367 26.11 -22.54 6.80
N SER A 368 25.45 -21.97 7.81
CA SER A 368 24.57 -22.66 8.75
C SER A 368 23.43 -21.74 9.22
N THR A 369 22.36 -22.33 9.77
CA THR A 369 21.16 -21.61 10.21
C THR A 369 21.41 -20.75 11.45
N ILE A 370 21.10 -19.45 11.34
CA ILE A 370 21.11 -18.50 12.47
C ILE A 370 19.99 -18.88 13.43
N SER A 371 20.31 -19.38 14.62
CA SER A 371 19.33 -19.78 15.64
C SER A 371 19.08 -18.65 16.63
N VAL A 372 17.83 -18.16 16.72
CA VAL A 372 17.45 -17.06 17.60
C VAL A 372 16.92 -17.57 18.94
N SER A 373 17.39 -16.96 20.03
CA SER A 373 16.98 -17.18 21.41
C SER A 373 16.78 -15.85 22.14
N GLY A 374 15.86 -15.82 23.12
CA GLY A 374 15.42 -14.56 23.75
C GLY A 374 14.67 -13.65 22.77
N THR A 375 14.64 -12.36 23.06
CA THR A 375 14.10 -11.30 22.19
C THR A 375 15.25 -10.58 21.49
N LYS A 376 15.32 -10.63 20.16
CA LYS A 376 16.38 -9.99 19.38
C LYS A 376 15.84 -9.15 18.23
N THR A 377 16.57 -8.10 17.87
CA THR A 377 16.32 -7.32 16.65
C THR A 377 17.45 -7.52 15.65
N LEU A 378 17.11 -7.79 14.40
CA LEU A 378 18.01 -7.76 13.24
C LEU A 378 17.58 -6.59 12.35
N ASP A 379 18.50 -5.68 12.03
CA ASP A 379 18.31 -4.64 11.03
C ASP A 379 19.18 -4.97 9.80
N LEU A 380 18.52 -5.16 8.66
CA LEU A 380 19.21 -5.46 7.41
C LEU A 380 19.91 -4.23 6.81
N ASN A 381 19.49 -3.00 7.13
CA ASN A 381 20.16 -1.76 6.71
C ASN A 381 20.51 -1.72 5.20
N GLY A 382 19.64 -2.22 4.33
CA GLY A 382 19.88 -2.27 2.88
C GLY A 382 20.78 -3.41 2.38
N TYR A 383 21.22 -4.31 3.27
CA TYR A 383 22.16 -5.41 3.01
C TYR A 383 21.54 -6.81 3.09
N GLY A 384 22.23 -7.78 2.50
CA GLY A 384 21.78 -9.16 2.37
C GLY A 384 22.42 -10.14 3.35
N ILE A 385 21.63 -11.08 3.87
CA ILE A 385 22.12 -12.35 4.41
C ILE A 385 21.89 -13.46 3.38
N ARG A 386 22.96 -14.11 2.93
CA ARG A 386 22.92 -15.20 1.96
C ARG A 386 23.38 -16.52 2.60
N MET A 387 22.49 -17.50 2.64
CA MET A 387 22.86 -18.88 2.95
C MET A 387 23.61 -19.51 1.77
N THR A 388 24.76 -20.15 2.06
CA THR A 388 25.56 -20.95 1.12
C THR A 388 25.56 -22.45 1.46
N GLY A 389 25.12 -22.82 2.67
CA GLY A 389 25.02 -24.20 3.14
C GLY A 389 23.65 -24.84 2.89
N SER A 390 23.00 -25.31 3.96
CA SER A 390 21.57 -25.69 3.95
C SER A 390 20.96 -25.68 5.34
N GLY A 391 19.63 -25.77 5.38
CA GLY A 391 18.79 -25.31 6.48
C GLY A 391 17.94 -24.14 6.01
N SER A 392 17.21 -23.53 6.95
CA SER A 392 16.66 -22.18 6.76
C SER A 392 17.77 -21.16 7.06
N VAL A 393 17.67 -19.92 6.56
CA VAL A 393 18.66 -18.89 6.89
C VAL A 393 18.58 -18.53 8.38
N ILE A 394 17.35 -18.40 8.89
CA ILE A 394 17.06 -18.09 10.30
C ILE A 394 16.08 -19.13 10.86
N PHE A 395 16.28 -19.52 12.12
CA PHE A 395 15.36 -20.32 12.94
C PHE A 395 14.96 -19.57 14.21
N VAL A 396 13.65 -19.46 14.46
CA VAL A 396 13.06 -18.84 15.65
C VAL A 396 12.32 -19.91 16.45
N GLY A 397 12.97 -20.42 17.49
CA GLY A 397 12.46 -21.51 18.34
C GLY A 397 11.47 -21.05 19.41
N SER A 398 10.91 -22.03 20.14
CA SER A 398 9.88 -21.80 21.16
C SER A 398 10.32 -20.79 22.22
N GLY A 399 9.47 -19.79 22.47
CA GLY A 399 9.73 -18.69 23.42
C GLY A 399 10.66 -17.57 22.91
N ALA A 400 11.32 -17.73 21.75
CA ALA A 400 12.13 -16.67 21.16
C ALA A 400 11.25 -15.65 20.41
N THR A 401 11.69 -14.38 20.38
CA THR A 401 11.16 -13.32 19.51
C THR A 401 12.26 -12.78 18.61
N LEU A 402 12.01 -12.72 17.31
CA LEU A 402 12.83 -12.01 16.34
C LEU A 402 12.04 -10.82 15.76
N THR A 403 12.60 -9.63 15.84
CA THR A 403 12.15 -8.46 15.07
C THR A 403 13.11 -8.24 13.90
N LEU A 404 12.60 -8.26 12.67
CA LEU A 404 13.34 -7.91 11.45
C LEU A 404 12.94 -6.50 11.00
N ASN A 405 13.91 -5.61 11.08
CA ASN A 405 13.86 -4.25 10.54
C ASN A 405 14.71 -4.17 9.28
N ASP A 406 14.51 -3.08 8.54
CA ASP A 406 15.39 -2.69 7.44
C ASP A 406 15.37 -1.17 7.33
N SER A 407 16.41 -0.53 7.84
CA SER A 407 16.57 0.94 7.82
C SER A 407 17.12 1.47 6.48
N GLY A 408 17.61 0.59 5.60
CA GLY A 408 18.26 0.97 4.35
C GLY A 408 17.32 0.96 3.14
N THR A 409 17.71 1.70 2.11
CA THR A 409 16.90 1.94 0.89
C THR A 409 17.59 1.46 -0.39
N THR A 410 18.55 0.55 -0.27
CA THR A 410 19.32 -0.02 -1.40
C THR A 410 18.41 -0.71 -2.40
N VAL A 411 18.40 -0.26 -3.67
CA VAL A 411 17.66 -0.96 -4.73
C VAL A 411 18.46 -2.18 -5.19
N ARG A 412 17.81 -3.34 -5.26
CA ARG A 412 18.37 -4.61 -5.75
C ARG A 412 17.55 -5.11 -6.93
N TYR A 413 18.21 -5.74 -7.90
CA TYR A 413 17.55 -6.33 -9.07
C TYR A 413 17.58 -7.86 -9.02
N TYR A 414 16.61 -8.51 -9.66
CA TYR A 414 16.47 -9.96 -9.67
C TYR A 414 15.82 -10.50 -10.95
N ASN A 415 16.23 -11.73 -11.30
CA ASN A 415 15.67 -12.50 -12.40
C ASN A 415 14.56 -13.41 -11.86
N VAL A 416 13.35 -13.28 -12.40
CA VAL A 416 12.18 -14.10 -12.02
C VAL A 416 12.38 -15.53 -12.50
N SER A 417 12.11 -16.50 -11.63
CA SER A 417 12.10 -17.93 -11.95
C SER A 417 10.70 -18.52 -11.80
N THR A 418 10.27 -19.31 -12.79
CA THR A 418 8.92 -19.92 -12.84
C THR A 418 8.86 -21.33 -12.26
N THR A 419 10.01 -21.97 -11.99
CA THR A 419 10.11 -23.38 -11.59
C THR A 419 10.93 -23.60 -10.30
N GLY A 420 11.63 -22.58 -9.83
CA GLY A 420 12.51 -22.60 -8.67
C GLY A 420 12.71 -21.20 -8.09
N PRO A 421 13.66 -21.00 -7.16
CA PRO A 421 13.91 -19.70 -6.59
C PRO A 421 14.39 -18.69 -7.65
N SER A 422 13.96 -17.44 -7.49
CA SER A 422 14.50 -16.30 -8.25
C SER A 422 15.91 -15.96 -7.77
N THR A 423 16.72 -15.35 -8.63
CA THR A 423 18.14 -15.04 -8.34
C THR A 423 18.42 -13.54 -8.47
N LEU A 424 19.38 -13.04 -7.68
CA LEU A 424 19.86 -11.66 -7.81
C LEU A 424 20.43 -11.41 -9.21
N SER A 425 20.39 -10.15 -9.66
CA SER A 425 20.81 -9.72 -10.97
C SER A 425 21.55 -8.40 -10.89
N ASP A 426 22.64 -8.24 -11.65
CA ASP A 426 23.34 -6.97 -11.82
C ASP A 426 22.71 -6.11 -12.94
N THR A 427 21.61 -6.58 -13.55
CA THR A 427 20.99 -5.96 -14.74
C THR A 427 19.85 -5.01 -14.34
N PRO A 428 19.97 -3.67 -14.53
CA PRO A 428 18.96 -2.71 -14.07
C PRO A 428 17.60 -2.77 -14.78
N THR A 429 17.48 -3.53 -15.87
CA THR A 429 16.22 -3.76 -16.59
C THR A 429 15.48 -5.03 -16.11
N ALA A 430 16.01 -5.74 -15.12
CA ALA A 430 15.31 -6.86 -14.48
C ALA A 430 14.27 -6.34 -13.46
N GLN A 431 13.53 -7.24 -12.81
CA GLN A 431 12.62 -6.83 -11.72
C GLN A 431 13.44 -6.32 -10.52
N SER A 432 12.87 -5.46 -9.69
CA SER A 432 13.57 -4.88 -8.53
C SER A 432 12.78 -4.94 -7.23
N PHE A 433 13.49 -4.80 -6.12
CA PHE A 433 12.96 -4.49 -4.80
C PHE A 433 13.89 -3.48 -4.10
N THR A 434 13.40 -2.88 -3.01
CA THR A 434 14.14 -1.89 -2.21
C THR A 434 14.39 -2.46 -0.83
N GLY A 435 15.60 -2.27 -0.32
CA GLY A 435 16.02 -2.72 1.00
C GLY A 435 16.98 -3.91 0.99
N GLY A 436 17.29 -4.39 2.18
CA GLY A 436 18.05 -5.60 2.43
C GLY A 436 17.25 -6.87 2.20
N TYR A 437 17.93 -8.02 2.26
CA TYR A 437 17.29 -9.31 1.95
C TYR A 437 17.81 -10.50 2.76
N ILE A 438 17.00 -11.55 2.81
CA ILE A 438 17.37 -12.87 3.34
C ILE A 438 17.14 -13.91 2.24
N THR A 439 18.20 -14.60 1.81
CA THR A 439 18.19 -15.45 0.60
C THR A 439 19.01 -16.74 0.74
N GLY A 440 18.78 -17.69 -0.17
CA GLY A 440 19.52 -18.95 -0.25
C GLY A 440 19.12 -20.04 0.75
N GLY A 441 18.13 -19.80 1.63
CA GLY A 441 17.59 -20.83 2.51
C GLY A 441 16.93 -21.95 1.68
N THR A 442 17.24 -23.22 1.97
CA THR A 442 16.78 -24.36 1.15
C THR A 442 15.96 -25.40 1.90
N GLY A 443 15.80 -25.22 3.22
CA GLY A 443 15.45 -26.32 4.12
C GLY A 443 16.62 -27.28 4.37
N ASN A 444 16.40 -28.25 5.27
CA ASN A 444 17.44 -29.15 5.77
C ASN A 444 17.15 -30.62 5.41
N ASN A 445 18.18 -31.38 5.02
CA ASN A 445 18.05 -32.74 4.46
C ASN A 445 17.89 -33.86 5.52
N CYS A 446 17.49 -33.53 6.76
CA CYS A 446 17.44 -34.50 7.86
C CYS A 446 16.25 -35.48 7.70
N ASN A 447 16.42 -36.72 8.15
CA ASN A 447 15.38 -37.77 8.10
C ASN A 447 14.17 -37.54 9.04
N SER A 448 14.07 -36.36 9.66
CA SER A 448 12.93 -35.86 10.43
C SER A 448 12.26 -34.71 9.67
N ARG A 449 10.95 -34.81 9.47
CA ARG A 449 10.16 -34.07 8.47
C ARG A 449 10.11 -32.53 8.71
N TYR A 450 9.69 -31.81 7.66
CA TYR A 450 9.16 -30.44 7.69
C TYR A 450 10.09 -29.30 8.18
N VAL A 451 11.21 -29.05 7.49
CA VAL A 451 12.02 -27.82 7.66
C VAL A 451 12.42 -27.20 6.32
N GLY A 452 12.00 -25.95 6.06
CA GLY A 452 12.09 -25.27 4.76
C GLY A 452 12.33 -23.75 4.82
N GLY A 453 12.71 -23.20 3.67
CA GLY A 453 12.61 -21.77 3.37
C GLY A 453 13.65 -20.81 3.98
N GLY A 454 13.36 -19.50 3.93
CA GLY A 454 14.21 -18.42 4.43
C GLY A 454 14.21 -18.31 5.95
N VAL A 455 13.03 -18.25 6.57
CA VAL A 455 12.85 -18.19 8.03
C VAL A 455 11.93 -19.33 8.47
N TYR A 456 12.37 -20.15 9.43
CA TYR A 456 11.53 -21.15 10.09
C TYR A 456 11.18 -20.69 11.52
N VAL A 457 9.88 -20.65 11.83
CA VAL A 457 9.35 -20.25 13.14
C VAL A 457 8.61 -21.44 13.74
N LYS A 458 9.09 -21.93 14.89
CA LYS A 458 8.53 -23.10 15.59
C LYS A 458 8.23 -22.75 17.05
N GLY A 459 6.98 -22.44 17.36
CA GLY A 459 6.55 -21.99 18.70
C GLY A 459 7.10 -20.63 19.16
N GLY A 460 7.96 -20.00 18.37
CA GLY A 460 8.49 -18.65 18.58
C GLY A 460 7.64 -17.56 17.92
N ASN A 461 8.15 -16.33 17.93
CA ASN A 461 7.47 -15.15 17.40
C ASN A 461 8.39 -14.39 16.44
N PHE A 462 7.96 -14.22 15.18
CA PHE A 462 8.68 -13.46 14.17
C PHE A 462 7.88 -12.22 13.78
N ILE A 463 8.49 -11.05 13.88
CA ILE A 463 7.93 -9.76 13.49
C ILE A 463 8.79 -9.21 12.34
N MET A 464 8.17 -8.85 11.23
CA MET A 464 8.82 -8.31 10.04
C MET A 464 8.26 -6.93 9.72
N ASN A 465 9.05 -5.89 9.94
CA ASN A 465 8.68 -4.50 9.69
C ASN A 465 9.22 -3.99 8.33
N GLY A 466 10.28 -4.62 7.80
CA GLY A 466 10.91 -4.25 6.53
C GLY A 466 11.74 -5.41 5.95
N GLY A 467 12.51 -5.12 4.90
CA GLY A 467 13.36 -6.09 4.21
C GLY A 467 12.61 -7.02 3.26
N THR A 468 13.37 -7.85 2.54
CA THR A 468 12.82 -8.81 1.57
C THR A 468 13.25 -10.24 1.86
N LEU A 469 12.30 -11.14 2.10
CA LEU A 469 12.57 -12.59 2.04
C LEU A 469 12.58 -12.99 0.56
N PHE A 470 13.78 -13.22 0.03
CA PHE A 470 14.02 -13.28 -1.42
C PHE A 470 14.63 -14.61 -1.86
N GLY A 471 14.09 -15.23 -2.92
CA GLY A 471 14.80 -16.30 -3.64
C GLY A 471 15.19 -17.52 -2.80
N ASN A 472 14.46 -17.78 -1.71
CA ASN A 472 14.62 -18.99 -0.91
C ASN A 472 13.89 -20.16 -1.58
N GLY A 473 14.34 -21.40 -1.34
CA GLY A 473 13.98 -22.55 -2.17
C GLY A 473 13.82 -23.88 -1.41
N LYS A 474 13.80 -24.98 -2.17
CA LYS A 474 13.70 -26.36 -1.70
C LYS A 474 14.90 -27.20 -2.16
N LYS A 475 15.48 -28.02 -1.28
CA LYS A 475 16.63 -28.89 -1.60
C LYS A 475 16.24 -30.29 -2.13
N ALA A 476 15.02 -30.77 -1.85
CA ALA A 476 14.54 -32.10 -2.25
C ALA A 476 13.00 -32.18 -2.30
N LEU A 477 12.47 -33.37 -2.64
CA LEU A 477 11.04 -33.71 -2.64
C LEU A 477 10.48 -33.76 -1.19
N TYR A 478 9.22 -33.34 -0.99
CA TYR A 478 8.43 -33.42 0.27
C TYR A 478 8.68 -32.37 1.36
N TYR A 479 9.04 -31.12 1.00
CA TYR A 479 9.30 -30.04 1.98
C TYR A 479 8.53 -28.73 1.69
N THR A 480 8.17 -28.04 2.77
CA THR A 480 7.14 -27.00 2.86
C THR A 480 7.73 -25.65 3.30
N GLY A 481 7.24 -24.53 2.75
CA GLY A 481 7.72 -23.18 3.06
C GLY A 481 8.90 -22.75 2.17
N GLY A 482 8.76 -21.62 1.48
CA GLY A 482 9.84 -20.97 0.72
C GLY A 482 10.35 -19.70 1.40
N GLY A 483 9.52 -18.68 1.60
CA GLY A 483 9.90 -17.48 2.36
C GLY A 483 9.91 -17.74 3.87
N VAL A 484 8.73 -18.04 4.43
CA VAL A 484 8.53 -18.39 5.84
C VAL A 484 7.88 -19.77 5.96
N GLN A 485 8.32 -20.57 6.93
CA GLN A 485 7.57 -21.71 7.45
C GLN A 485 7.16 -21.42 8.90
N LEU A 486 5.89 -21.62 9.24
CA LEU A 486 5.30 -21.31 10.54
C LEU A 486 4.58 -22.53 11.14
N SER A 487 4.94 -22.88 12.37
CA SER A 487 4.27 -23.90 13.18
C SER A 487 4.34 -23.57 14.68
N GLY A 488 3.40 -24.07 15.49
CA GLY A 488 3.55 -24.09 16.95
C GLY A 488 4.33 -25.32 17.45
N GLU A 489 4.68 -25.32 18.74
CA GLU A 489 5.40 -26.42 19.39
C GLU A 489 4.75 -26.78 20.74
N GLY A 490 4.08 -27.93 20.81
CA GLY A 490 3.29 -28.33 21.96
C GLY A 490 2.21 -27.30 22.31
N THR A 491 2.36 -26.61 23.46
CA THR A 491 1.47 -25.52 23.86
C THR A 491 1.90 -24.14 23.35
N SER A 492 3.12 -23.99 22.81
CA SER A 492 3.64 -22.71 22.33
C SER A 492 3.08 -22.35 20.96
N THR A 493 2.38 -21.21 20.88
CA THR A 493 1.86 -20.67 19.62
C THR A 493 2.99 -20.13 18.75
N GLY A 494 3.15 -20.66 17.54
CA GLY A 494 4.02 -20.05 16.53
C GLY A 494 3.38 -18.77 16.00
N ARG A 495 4.11 -17.65 15.98
CA ARG A 495 3.59 -16.35 15.50
C ARG A 495 4.43 -15.77 14.38
N PHE A 496 3.76 -15.27 13.33
CA PHE A 496 4.37 -14.38 12.34
C PHE A 496 3.53 -13.11 12.19
N THR A 497 4.16 -11.95 12.30
CA THR A 497 3.53 -10.63 12.09
C THR A 497 4.29 -9.85 11.03
N MET A 498 3.64 -9.51 9.91
CA MET A 498 4.23 -8.71 8.84
C MET A 498 3.59 -7.32 8.84
N ASN A 499 4.36 -6.30 9.19
CA ASN A 499 3.96 -4.89 9.21
C ASN A 499 4.48 -4.11 7.98
N GLY A 500 5.37 -4.71 7.19
CA GLY A 500 5.97 -4.13 6.01
C GLY A 500 6.98 -5.09 5.36
N GLY A 501 7.72 -4.59 4.37
CA GLY A 501 8.66 -5.41 3.59
C GLY A 501 7.96 -6.29 2.54
N ALA A 502 8.69 -7.29 2.03
CA ALA A 502 8.21 -8.13 0.94
C ALA A 502 8.69 -9.60 1.02
N ILE A 503 7.93 -10.49 0.39
CA ILE A 503 8.25 -11.91 0.24
C ILE A 503 8.20 -12.22 -1.26
N ILE A 504 9.37 -12.29 -1.89
CA ILE A 504 9.54 -12.21 -3.35
C ILE A 504 10.32 -13.39 -3.93
N GLY A 505 9.78 -14.00 -5.00
CA GLY A 505 10.53 -14.93 -5.85
C GLY A 505 10.95 -16.24 -5.17
N ASN A 506 10.38 -16.57 -4.01
CA ASN A 506 10.69 -17.79 -3.28
C ASN A 506 9.97 -18.99 -3.90
N ALA A 507 10.53 -20.20 -3.72
CA ALA A 507 10.01 -21.41 -4.32
C ALA A 507 9.82 -22.55 -3.31
N GLY A 508 8.64 -23.16 -3.35
CA GLY A 508 8.25 -24.24 -2.43
C GLY A 508 7.68 -25.46 -3.16
N GLN A 509 7.34 -26.50 -2.40
CA GLN A 509 6.32 -27.45 -2.82
C GLN A 509 4.93 -26.95 -2.38
N PHE A 510 4.87 -26.53 -1.12
CA PHE A 510 3.73 -25.91 -0.46
C PHE A 510 4.16 -24.57 0.15
N GLY A 511 3.30 -23.55 0.13
CA GLY A 511 3.50 -22.30 0.86
C GLY A 511 4.78 -21.55 0.46
N ALA A 512 4.94 -21.27 -0.84
CA ALA A 512 6.22 -20.79 -1.35
C ALA A 512 6.59 -19.38 -0.84
N GLY A 513 5.63 -18.48 -0.61
CA GLY A 513 5.85 -17.30 0.24
C GLY A 513 5.77 -17.67 1.73
N ILE A 514 4.61 -18.12 2.21
CA ILE A 514 4.39 -18.61 3.59
C ILE A 514 3.71 -19.98 3.58
N GLU A 515 4.25 -20.93 4.35
CA GLU A 515 3.53 -22.13 4.81
C GLU A 515 3.13 -21.98 6.29
N ILE A 516 1.84 -22.15 6.60
CA ILE A 516 1.32 -22.37 7.95
C ILE A 516 0.92 -23.84 8.07
N ILE A 517 1.60 -24.60 8.93
CA ILE A 517 1.45 -26.05 9.02
C ILE A 517 1.39 -26.56 10.48
N GLY A 518 0.29 -27.23 10.81
CA GLY A 518 0.22 -28.13 11.95
C GLY A 518 0.88 -29.47 11.59
N ASP A 519 2.07 -29.73 12.13
CA ASP A 519 2.83 -30.98 11.91
C ASP A 519 1.97 -32.23 12.24
N ASN A 520 1.92 -33.17 11.30
CA ASN A 520 1.28 -34.50 11.45
C ASN A 520 1.96 -35.40 12.49
N ALA A 521 3.14 -35.05 13.01
CA ALA A 521 3.92 -35.83 13.96
C ALA A 521 3.69 -35.41 15.42
N TYR A 522 2.46 -35.52 15.92
CA TYR A 522 2.10 -35.61 17.36
C TYR A 522 2.52 -34.48 18.32
N ALA A 523 3.16 -33.40 17.87
CA ALA A 523 3.76 -32.38 18.75
C ALA A 523 3.68 -30.93 18.22
N SER A 524 2.86 -30.66 17.22
CA SER A 524 2.56 -29.29 16.79
C SER A 524 1.77 -28.52 17.86
N GLY A 525 1.82 -27.20 17.78
CA GLY A 525 0.92 -26.28 18.49
C GLY A 525 0.26 -25.34 17.47
N PRO A 526 -0.68 -24.48 17.90
CA PRO A 526 -1.37 -23.56 17.01
C PRO A 526 -0.42 -22.52 16.39
N ALA A 527 -0.72 -22.07 15.19
CA ALA A 527 0.02 -21.04 14.46
C ALA A 527 -0.86 -19.81 14.18
N VAL A 528 -0.31 -18.60 14.33
CA VAL A 528 -0.99 -17.33 14.04
C VAL A 528 -0.12 -16.49 13.11
N CYS A 529 -0.59 -16.27 11.89
CA CYS A 529 -0.02 -15.36 10.92
C CYS A 529 -0.89 -14.10 10.82
N THR A 530 -0.27 -12.92 10.90
CA THR A 530 -0.94 -11.63 10.75
C THR A 530 -0.17 -10.76 9.76
N ILE A 531 -0.79 -10.43 8.64
CA ILE A 531 -0.19 -9.60 7.59
C ILE A 531 -0.94 -8.27 7.57
N ASN A 532 -0.36 -7.29 8.27
CA ASN A 532 -0.90 -5.94 8.36
C ASN A 532 -0.63 -5.14 7.08
N GLN A 533 0.61 -5.20 6.58
CA GLN A 533 1.02 -4.69 5.26
C GLN A 533 2.17 -5.55 4.71
N GLY A 534 2.34 -5.56 3.40
CA GLY A 534 3.45 -6.25 2.74
C GLY A 534 3.16 -6.66 1.30
N VAL A 535 4.21 -6.99 0.54
CA VAL A 535 4.11 -7.43 -0.87
C VAL A 535 4.50 -8.88 -1.03
N PHE A 536 3.67 -9.67 -1.71
CA PHE A 536 3.94 -11.06 -2.08
C PHE A 536 3.99 -11.16 -3.60
N LYS A 537 5.18 -11.37 -4.18
CA LYS A 537 5.35 -11.33 -5.63
C LYS A 537 6.22 -12.45 -6.20
N HIS A 538 5.84 -13.00 -7.35
CA HIS A 538 6.65 -13.97 -8.11
C HIS A 538 7.02 -15.25 -7.35
N ASN A 539 6.36 -15.58 -6.23
CA ASN A 539 6.62 -16.82 -5.52
C ASN A 539 6.02 -18.00 -6.30
N THR A 540 6.68 -19.16 -6.29
CA THR A 540 6.33 -20.32 -7.13
C THR A 540 6.18 -21.61 -6.33
N CYS A 541 5.06 -22.32 -6.48
CA CYS A 541 4.85 -23.62 -5.80
C CYS A 541 4.56 -24.75 -6.79
N SER A 542 5.15 -25.93 -6.51
CA SER A 542 4.95 -27.12 -7.35
C SER A 542 3.81 -28.04 -6.87
N THR A 543 3.02 -27.65 -5.87
CA THR A 543 1.85 -28.44 -5.43
C THR A 543 0.68 -27.57 -4.96
N SER A 544 0.86 -26.61 -4.04
CA SER A 544 -0.15 -25.55 -3.78
C SER A 544 0.31 -24.39 -2.89
N GLY A 545 -0.40 -23.26 -2.92
CA GLY A 545 -0.10 -22.08 -2.09
C GLY A 545 1.18 -21.35 -2.53
N ALA A 546 1.11 -20.61 -3.62
CA ALA A 546 2.28 -19.91 -4.17
C ALA A 546 2.70 -18.72 -3.28
N ALA A 547 1.78 -17.82 -2.94
CA ALA A 547 2.01 -16.75 -1.98
C ALA A 547 1.86 -17.24 -0.54
N ILE A 548 0.72 -17.85 -0.20
CA ILE A 548 0.41 -18.27 1.17
C ILE A 548 -0.35 -19.60 1.13
N ARG A 549 -0.05 -20.49 2.08
CA ARG A 549 -0.85 -21.67 2.39
C ARG A 549 -1.14 -21.73 3.89
N ILE A 550 -2.39 -22.03 4.24
CA ILE A 550 -2.77 -22.52 5.57
C ILE A 550 -3.36 -23.93 5.44
N ALA A 551 -2.85 -24.87 6.23
CA ALA A 551 -3.31 -26.26 6.27
C ALA A 551 -3.04 -26.89 7.65
N SER A 552 -4.01 -26.76 8.56
CA SER A 552 -4.01 -27.47 9.86
C SER A 552 -4.61 -28.88 9.69
N ASN A 553 -4.21 -29.81 10.56
CA ASN A 553 -4.77 -31.17 10.67
C ASN A 553 -5.28 -31.51 12.09
N GLN A 554 -5.00 -30.67 13.10
CA GLN A 554 -5.11 -31.00 14.53
C GLN A 554 -5.39 -29.79 15.44
N TYR A 555 -4.77 -28.64 15.16
CA TYR A 555 -4.78 -27.43 16.01
C TYR A 555 -5.55 -26.29 15.35
N THR A 556 -5.77 -25.20 16.09
CA THR A 556 -6.56 -24.03 15.65
C THR A 556 -5.62 -22.98 15.07
N ASP A 557 -5.41 -23.01 13.76
CA ASP A 557 -4.50 -22.09 13.07
C ASP A 557 -5.25 -20.83 12.60
N THR A 558 -4.55 -19.70 12.52
CA THR A 558 -5.14 -18.40 12.15
C THR A 558 -4.29 -17.67 11.11
N LEU A 559 -4.93 -17.16 10.07
CA LEU A 559 -4.37 -16.26 9.07
C LEU A 559 -5.21 -14.98 9.00
N ASN A 560 -4.63 -13.86 9.44
CA ASN A 560 -5.21 -12.52 9.30
C ASN A 560 -4.51 -11.77 8.16
N ILE A 561 -5.26 -11.16 7.26
CA ILE A 561 -4.72 -10.28 6.21
C ILE A 561 -5.50 -8.96 6.22
N ASN A 562 -4.81 -7.86 6.54
CA ASN A 562 -5.41 -6.56 6.83
C ASN A 562 -4.96 -5.44 5.85
N GLY A 563 -4.09 -5.75 4.88
CA GLY A 563 -3.54 -4.76 3.94
C GLY A 563 -2.40 -5.28 3.06
N ALA A 564 -2.44 -6.54 2.64
CA ALA A 564 -1.40 -7.12 1.79
C ALA A 564 -1.65 -6.86 0.30
N THR A 565 -0.58 -6.77 -0.49
CA THR A 565 -0.63 -6.87 -1.97
C THR A 565 -0.04 -8.19 -2.40
N ILE A 566 -0.87 -9.07 -2.97
CA ILE A 566 -0.51 -10.42 -3.38
C ILE A 566 -0.75 -10.55 -4.89
N THR A 567 0.31 -10.48 -5.69
CA THR A 567 0.23 -10.42 -7.16
C THR A 567 1.34 -11.21 -7.86
N ASP A 568 1.09 -11.63 -9.09
CA ASP A 568 2.06 -12.30 -9.98
C ASP A 568 2.72 -13.56 -9.38
N ASN A 569 2.06 -14.24 -8.42
CA ASN A 569 2.50 -15.52 -7.86
C ASN A 569 1.94 -16.69 -8.69
N SER A 570 2.71 -17.77 -8.86
CA SER A 570 2.38 -18.86 -9.78
C SER A 570 2.36 -20.24 -9.11
N GLY A 571 1.23 -20.93 -9.23
CA GLY A 571 1.02 -22.27 -8.71
C GLY A 571 -0.45 -22.55 -8.36
N ASN A 572 -0.74 -23.79 -7.99
CA ASN A 572 -2.10 -24.28 -7.76
C ASN A 572 -2.74 -23.67 -6.49
N GLY A 573 -3.61 -22.67 -6.69
CA GLY A 573 -4.14 -21.82 -5.62
C GLY A 573 -3.04 -20.94 -5.06
N ALA A 574 -2.92 -19.69 -5.54
CA ALA A 574 -1.80 -18.84 -5.16
C ALA A 574 -1.87 -18.41 -3.70
N VAL A 575 -3.03 -17.95 -3.23
CA VAL A 575 -3.40 -17.98 -1.81
C VAL A 575 -4.30 -19.20 -1.63
N MET A 576 -3.79 -20.27 -1.02
CA MET A 576 -4.59 -21.47 -0.71
C MET A 576 -4.99 -21.48 0.77
N VAL A 577 -6.30 -21.43 0.99
CA VAL A 577 -6.91 -21.52 2.32
C VAL A 577 -7.59 -22.87 2.48
N TYR A 578 -6.90 -23.80 3.15
CA TYR A 578 -7.35 -25.17 3.40
C TYR A 578 -7.58 -25.41 4.90
N LEU A 579 -8.68 -24.83 5.39
CA LEU A 579 -9.18 -25.07 6.74
C LEU A 579 -9.81 -26.47 6.78
N GLN A 580 -9.19 -27.40 7.51
CA GLN A 580 -9.76 -28.74 7.78
C GLN A 580 -10.34 -28.81 9.19
N ASN A 581 -9.84 -27.99 10.12
CA ASN A 581 -10.39 -27.85 11.45
C ASN A 581 -11.47 -26.76 11.44
N SER A 582 -12.65 -27.04 12.01
CA SER A 582 -13.76 -26.07 12.10
C SER A 582 -13.43 -24.82 12.92
N ASN A 583 -12.35 -24.88 13.69
CA ASN A 583 -11.86 -23.82 14.57
C ASN A 583 -10.70 -23.01 13.97
N ASP A 584 -10.25 -23.32 12.75
CA ASP A 584 -9.28 -22.46 12.05
C ASP A 584 -9.95 -21.16 11.58
N ALA A 585 -9.18 -20.06 11.55
CA ALA A 585 -9.69 -18.75 11.15
C ALA A 585 -8.90 -18.17 9.97
N PHE A 586 -9.60 -17.84 8.89
CA PHE A 586 -9.07 -16.98 7.82
C PHE A 586 -9.82 -15.65 7.83
N ASN A 587 -9.14 -14.58 8.23
CA ASN A 587 -9.71 -13.27 8.49
C ASN A 587 -9.20 -12.23 7.48
N LEU A 588 -10.11 -11.48 6.86
CA LEU A 588 -9.82 -10.43 5.88
C LEU A 588 -10.32 -9.05 6.36
N SER A 589 -9.49 -8.02 6.17
CA SER A 589 -9.85 -6.61 6.38
C SER A 589 -8.99 -5.65 5.53
N GLY A 590 -9.32 -4.35 5.60
CA GLY A 590 -8.48 -3.25 5.10
C GLY A 590 -8.23 -3.26 3.58
N ASN A 591 -7.13 -2.62 3.14
CA ASN A 591 -6.79 -2.46 1.71
C ASN A 591 -6.07 -3.71 1.14
N THR A 592 -6.70 -4.88 1.27
CA THR A 592 -6.12 -6.15 0.80
C THR A 592 -6.38 -6.35 -0.70
N ILE A 593 -5.31 -6.61 -1.46
CA ILE A 593 -5.31 -6.87 -2.90
C ILE A 593 -4.78 -8.29 -3.15
N ILE A 594 -5.59 -9.13 -3.81
CA ILE A 594 -5.22 -10.49 -4.25
C ILE A 594 -5.67 -10.64 -5.70
N SER A 595 -4.78 -10.34 -6.64
CA SER A 595 -5.09 -10.27 -8.09
C SER A 595 -3.88 -10.67 -8.94
N SER A 596 -4.11 -11.02 -10.22
CA SER A 596 -3.04 -11.45 -11.15
C SER A 596 -2.16 -12.61 -10.63
N ASN A 597 -2.72 -13.55 -9.88
CA ASN A 597 -2.02 -14.80 -9.52
C ASN A 597 -2.62 -15.99 -10.29
N TYR A 598 -1.79 -16.98 -10.63
CA TYR A 598 -2.14 -17.96 -11.67
C TYR A 598 -1.83 -19.41 -11.31
N ASN A 599 -2.76 -20.31 -11.63
CA ASN A 599 -2.54 -21.74 -11.73
C ASN A 599 -2.26 -22.11 -13.20
N GLY A 600 -0.98 -22.10 -13.59
CA GLY A 600 -0.61 -22.21 -15.01
C GLY A 600 -0.99 -20.93 -15.76
N SER A 601 -1.99 -21.01 -16.65
CA SER A 601 -2.58 -19.85 -17.34
C SER A 601 -3.94 -19.41 -16.77
N GLN A 602 -4.54 -20.17 -15.85
CA GLN A 602 -5.83 -19.83 -15.26
C GLN A 602 -5.62 -18.89 -14.07
N PRO A 603 -6.41 -17.80 -13.92
CA PRO A 603 -6.46 -17.03 -12.69
C PRO A 603 -6.76 -17.95 -11.49
N CYS A 604 -6.05 -17.78 -10.39
CA CYS A 604 -6.28 -18.55 -9.16
C CYS A 604 -5.76 -17.80 -7.94
N ASN A 605 -6.46 -16.72 -7.59
CA ASN A 605 -6.06 -15.71 -6.62
C ASN A 605 -6.25 -16.21 -5.19
N LEU A 606 -7.47 -16.13 -4.65
CA LEU A 606 -7.85 -16.73 -3.37
C LEU A 606 -8.58 -18.05 -3.61
N ARG A 607 -7.90 -19.18 -3.43
CA ARG A 607 -8.50 -20.52 -3.51
C ARG A 607 -8.92 -21.03 -2.14
N LEU A 608 -10.24 -21.04 -1.89
CA LEU A 608 -10.84 -21.67 -0.71
C LEU A 608 -11.26 -23.12 -1.05
N TYR A 609 -10.86 -24.07 -0.20
CA TYR A 609 -11.02 -25.51 -0.44
C TYR A 609 -12.13 -26.14 0.41
N GLN A 610 -12.02 -26.05 1.74
CA GLN A 610 -13.05 -26.49 2.71
C GLN A 610 -13.46 -25.38 3.71
N GLY A 611 -12.69 -24.29 3.78
CA GLY A 611 -12.97 -23.15 4.64
C GLY A 611 -13.74 -22.03 3.94
N ARG A 612 -14.18 -21.05 4.74
CA ARG A 612 -14.74 -19.76 4.29
C ARG A 612 -13.97 -18.62 4.96
N ALA A 613 -13.98 -17.45 4.35
CA ALA A 613 -13.40 -16.24 4.91
C ALA A 613 -14.32 -15.58 5.96
N ASN A 614 -13.74 -15.12 7.06
CA ASN A 614 -14.34 -14.16 7.96
C ASN A 614 -13.96 -12.76 7.46
N ILE A 615 -14.91 -11.98 6.96
CA ILE A 615 -14.67 -10.55 6.74
C ILE A 615 -14.97 -9.88 8.09
N VAL A 616 -13.92 -9.39 8.75
CA VAL A 616 -13.97 -9.00 10.18
C VAL A 616 -14.14 -7.50 10.42
N ASP A 617 -13.88 -6.70 9.38
CA ASP A 617 -14.08 -5.25 9.35
C ASP A 617 -14.37 -4.82 7.90
N ILE A 618 -14.69 -3.55 7.66
CA ILE A 618 -14.93 -2.98 6.34
C ILE A 618 -13.66 -3.10 5.48
N LEU A 619 -13.80 -3.67 4.29
CA LEU A 619 -12.74 -3.69 3.28
C LEU A 619 -12.50 -2.29 2.71
N GLY A 620 -11.22 -1.93 2.58
CA GLY A 620 -10.81 -0.59 2.15
C GLY A 620 -11.22 -0.27 0.72
N SER A 621 -11.21 1.02 0.36
CA SER A 621 -11.65 1.49 -0.96
C SER A 621 -10.90 0.79 -2.11
N SER A 622 -9.60 0.54 -1.93
CA SER A 622 -8.70 -0.09 -2.90
C SER A 622 -8.63 -1.62 -2.80
N ALA A 623 -9.43 -2.27 -1.94
CA ALA A 623 -9.42 -3.73 -1.85
C ALA A 623 -9.97 -4.38 -3.14
N ASN A 624 -9.30 -5.43 -3.60
CA ASN A 624 -9.66 -6.15 -4.83
C ASN A 624 -9.17 -7.60 -4.73
N ILE A 625 -10.11 -8.55 -4.62
CA ILE A 625 -9.84 -9.95 -4.29
C ILE A 625 -10.49 -10.85 -5.34
N GLY A 626 -9.68 -11.44 -6.22
CA GLY A 626 -10.10 -12.55 -7.07
C GLY A 626 -10.33 -13.82 -6.23
N VAL A 627 -11.41 -14.56 -6.49
CA VAL A 627 -11.78 -15.76 -5.74
C VAL A 627 -11.96 -16.95 -6.68
N THR A 628 -11.35 -18.09 -6.33
CA THR A 628 -11.63 -19.42 -6.88
C THR A 628 -12.18 -20.33 -5.79
N LEU A 629 -13.15 -21.19 -6.07
CA LEU A 629 -13.55 -22.28 -5.18
C LEU A 629 -13.16 -23.65 -5.73
N GLN A 630 -13.01 -24.65 -4.86
CA GLN A 630 -13.03 -26.05 -5.32
C GLN A 630 -14.45 -26.52 -5.66
N THR A 631 -15.42 -26.08 -4.85
CA THR A 631 -16.84 -26.39 -4.99
C THR A 631 -17.60 -25.09 -4.88
N HIS A 632 -18.39 -24.75 -5.90
CA HIS A 632 -19.14 -23.50 -5.98
C HIS A 632 -20.14 -23.36 -4.82
N GLY A 633 -20.41 -22.12 -4.40
CA GLY A 633 -21.21 -21.81 -3.21
C GLY A 633 -20.57 -20.76 -2.31
N MET A 634 -20.98 -20.77 -1.04
CA MET A 634 -20.68 -19.73 -0.05
C MET A 634 -19.19 -19.64 0.30
N PHE A 635 -18.59 -18.46 0.17
CA PHE A 635 -17.16 -18.23 0.48
C PHE A 635 -16.91 -17.32 1.70
N THR A 636 -17.94 -16.66 2.24
CA THR A 636 -17.85 -15.91 3.51
C THR A 636 -18.66 -16.56 4.64
N ASN A 637 -18.21 -16.44 5.88
CA ASN A 637 -18.98 -16.79 7.09
C ASN A 637 -19.88 -15.65 7.58
N SER A 638 -19.41 -14.40 7.51
CA SER A 638 -20.10 -13.24 8.06
C SER A 638 -21.44 -12.98 7.36
N ALA A 639 -22.49 -12.66 8.12
CA ALA A 639 -23.76 -12.15 7.61
C ALA A 639 -23.77 -10.60 7.49
N ASN A 640 -22.70 -9.92 7.90
CA ASN A 640 -22.67 -8.46 7.94
C ASN A 640 -22.53 -7.87 6.52
N THR A 641 -23.66 -7.39 5.98
CA THR A 641 -23.80 -6.79 4.66
C THR A 641 -22.93 -5.54 4.42
N ALA A 642 -22.45 -4.88 5.49
CA ALA A 642 -21.54 -3.75 5.42
C ALA A 642 -20.05 -4.16 5.35
N TYR A 643 -19.69 -5.36 5.82
CA TYR A 643 -18.33 -5.89 5.70
C TYR A 643 -18.16 -6.65 4.37
N ASN A 644 -19.19 -7.40 3.99
CA ASN A 644 -19.26 -8.22 2.78
C ASN A 644 -19.49 -7.39 1.49
N ASP A 645 -18.75 -6.29 1.27
CA ASP A 645 -18.90 -5.49 0.04
C ASP A 645 -18.55 -6.32 -1.21
N LYS A 646 -19.57 -6.68 -1.98
CA LYS A 646 -19.46 -7.45 -3.23
C LYS A 646 -18.55 -6.76 -4.25
N SER A 647 -18.43 -5.43 -4.24
CA SER A 647 -17.58 -4.69 -5.19
C SER A 647 -16.07 -4.93 -4.99
N LYS A 648 -15.67 -5.53 -3.86
CA LYS A 648 -14.27 -5.87 -3.55
C LYS A 648 -13.87 -7.28 -3.99
N PHE A 649 -14.81 -8.06 -4.51
CA PHE A 649 -14.59 -9.46 -4.91
C PHE A 649 -14.93 -9.67 -6.39
N ILE A 650 -14.09 -10.45 -7.07
CA ILE A 650 -14.25 -10.83 -8.48
C ILE A 650 -14.13 -12.36 -8.57
N SER A 651 -14.84 -13.00 -9.50
CA SER A 651 -14.64 -14.43 -9.77
C SER A 651 -13.38 -14.64 -10.61
N ASP A 652 -12.55 -15.62 -10.25
CA ASP A 652 -11.41 -16.06 -11.06
C ASP A 652 -11.85 -16.93 -12.26
N ASP A 653 -13.09 -17.42 -12.25
CA ASP A 653 -13.71 -18.21 -13.31
C ASP A 653 -14.89 -17.42 -13.91
N GLU A 654 -14.81 -17.10 -15.20
CA GLU A 654 -15.80 -16.35 -15.98
C GLU A 654 -17.18 -17.06 -16.04
N SER A 655 -17.22 -18.36 -15.75
CA SER A 655 -18.46 -19.15 -15.67
C SER A 655 -19.30 -18.83 -14.42
N TYR A 656 -18.76 -18.04 -13.49
CA TYR A 656 -19.37 -17.73 -12.20
C TYR A 656 -19.28 -16.24 -11.88
N THR A 657 -20.18 -15.76 -11.03
CA THR A 657 -20.16 -14.40 -10.51
C THR A 657 -20.19 -14.42 -8.98
N VAL A 658 -19.70 -13.33 -8.36
CA VAL A 658 -19.90 -13.11 -6.92
C VAL A 658 -21.37 -12.78 -6.67
N GLY A 659 -22.11 -13.72 -6.12
CA GLY A 659 -23.46 -13.51 -5.60
C GLY A 659 -23.45 -13.07 -4.14
N ARG A 660 -24.62 -12.60 -3.67
CA ARG A 660 -24.93 -12.40 -2.25
C ARG A 660 -26.25 -13.13 -1.97
N ASN A 661 -26.30 -13.91 -0.89
CA ASN A 661 -27.51 -14.64 -0.48
C ASN A 661 -28.42 -13.77 0.42
N ALA A 662 -29.58 -14.30 0.82
CA ALA A 662 -30.53 -13.62 1.70
C ALA A 662 -29.94 -13.23 3.08
N ASP A 663 -29.02 -14.03 3.62
CA ASP A 663 -28.31 -13.76 4.88
C ASP A 663 -27.15 -12.74 4.73
N GLY A 664 -26.96 -12.15 3.55
CA GLY A 664 -25.90 -11.17 3.30
C GLY A 664 -24.50 -11.76 3.10
N GLN A 665 -24.34 -13.09 3.16
CA GLN A 665 -23.09 -13.81 2.85
C GLN A 665 -22.80 -13.78 1.34
N LEU A 666 -21.52 -13.72 0.97
CA LEU A 666 -21.06 -13.81 -0.43
C LEU A 666 -20.77 -15.25 -0.85
N TYR A 667 -21.00 -15.51 -2.13
CA TYR A 667 -20.87 -16.83 -2.75
C TYR A 667 -20.39 -16.72 -4.19
N LEU A 668 -19.77 -17.76 -4.75
CA LEU A 668 -19.58 -17.90 -6.19
C LEU A 668 -20.65 -18.84 -6.74
N GLY A 669 -21.40 -18.36 -7.72
CA GLY A 669 -22.46 -19.13 -8.37
C GLY A 669 -22.79 -18.60 -9.76
N ASN A 670 -23.70 -19.29 -10.43
CA ASN A 670 -24.13 -18.97 -11.79
C ASN A 670 -25.63 -18.59 -11.68
N PRO A 671 -25.92 -17.35 -11.26
CA PRO A 671 -27.28 -16.94 -10.88
C PRO A 671 -28.24 -16.96 -12.06
N THR A 672 -29.48 -17.41 -11.83
CA THR A 672 -30.56 -17.35 -12.81
C THR A 672 -31.25 -15.98 -12.81
N ALA A 673 -31.37 -15.36 -11.64
CA ALA A 673 -31.96 -14.04 -11.50
C ALA A 673 -31.41 -13.28 -10.29
N ASN A 674 -31.59 -11.96 -10.32
CA ASN A 674 -31.46 -11.05 -9.19
C ASN A 674 -32.85 -10.62 -8.70
N VAL A 675 -32.95 -10.25 -7.42
CA VAL A 675 -34.09 -9.48 -6.88
C VAL A 675 -33.57 -8.24 -6.15
N SER A 676 -34.22 -7.09 -6.34
CA SER A 676 -33.85 -5.81 -5.72
C SER A 676 -35.05 -4.96 -5.31
N SER A 677 -34.93 -4.23 -4.20
CA SER A 677 -35.98 -3.38 -3.61
C SER A 677 -35.48 -1.95 -3.33
N GLY A 678 -34.78 -1.36 -4.31
CA GLY A 678 -34.15 -0.03 -4.17
C GLY A 678 -32.76 -0.03 -3.52
N GLY A 679 -32.16 -1.21 -3.32
CA GLY A 679 -30.79 -1.41 -2.83
C GLY A 679 -29.97 -2.31 -3.76
N GLN A 680 -28.81 -2.77 -3.27
CA GLN A 680 -27.99 -3.75 -4.00
C GLN A 680 -28.77 -5.05 -4.25
N PRO A 681 -28.72 -5.64 -5.47
CA PRO A 681 -29.47 -6.85 -5.80
C PRO A 681 -28.93 -8.09 -5.06
N THR A 682 -29.84 -8.91 -4.57
CA THR A 682 -29.57 -10.28 -4.08
C THR A 682 -29.64 -11.25 -5.26
N SER A 683 -28.70 -12.18 -5.35
CA SER A 683 -28.57 -13.11 -6.47
C SER A 683 -29.04 -14.51 -6.10
N TYR A 684 -29.66 -15.22 -7.05
CA TYR A 684 -30.27 -16.53 -6.85
C TYR A 684 -29.93 -17.50 -7.98
N ASP A 685 -29.39 -18.67 -7.63
CA ASP A 685 -28.96 -19.68 -8.62
C ASP A 685 -30.14 -20.42 -9.26
N ASN A 686 -31.30 -20.49 -8.60
CA ASN A 686 -32.53 -21.07 -9.15
C ASN A 686 -33.63 -20.01 -9.29
N PHE A 687 -34.40 -20.04 -10.39
CA PHE A 687 -35.51 -19.09 -10.61
C PHE A 687 -36.60 -19.18 -9.53
N SER A 688 -36.89 -20.38 -9.01
CA SER A 688 -37.88 -20.58 -7.94
C SER A 688 -37.51 -19.88 -6.63
N ASP A 689 -36.22 -19.75 -6.34
CA ASP A 689 -35.75 -19.06 -5.12
C ASP A 689 -35.86 -17.53 -5.30
N ALA A 690 -35.53 -17.03 -6.50
CA ALA A 690 -35.77 -15.63 -6.88
C ALA A 690 -37.26 -15.26 -6.82
N LEU A 691 -38.13 -16.11 -7.38
CA LEU A 691 -39.59 -15.95 -7.34
C LEU A 691 -40.13 -15.95 -5.90
N SER A 692 -39.55 -16.76 -5.01
CA SER A 692 -39.89 -16.77 -3.59
C SER A 692 -39.45 -15.50 -2.84
N ALA A 693 -38.42 -14.81 -3.33
CA ALA A 693 -37.91 -13.56 -2.78
C ALA A 693 -38.50 -12.30 -3.44
N TRP A 694 -39.25 -12.44 -4.54
CA TRP A 694 -39.83 -11.34 -5.32
C TRP A 694 -41.09 -10.79 -4.63
N THR A 695 -40.90 -9.86 -3.69
CA THR A 695 -41.98 -9.24 -2.91
C THR A 695 -42.58 -8.00 -3.57
N ASP A 696 -43.63 -7.46 -2.95
CA ASP A 696 -44.15 -6.13 -3.21
C ASP A 696 -43.04 -5.06 -3.23
N GLY A 697 -43.13 -4.11 -4.17
CA GLY A 697 -42.15 -3.05 -4.42
C GLY A 697 -40.83 -3.49 -5.07
N SER A 698 -40.63 -4.78 -5.38
CA SER A 698 -39.34 -5.30 -5.86
C SER A 698 -39.28 -5.62 -7.37
N THR A 699 -38.07 -5.52 -7.92
CA THR A 699 -37.73 -5.88 -9.30
C THR A 699 -36.99 -7.22 -9.31
N LEU A 700 -37.49 -8.19 -10.08
CA LEU A 700 -36.76 -9.40 -10.47
C LEU A 700 -36.14 -9.17 -11.85
N THR A 701 -34.83 -9.38 -11.96
CA THR A 701 -34.08 -9.24 -13.22
C THR A 701 -33.45 -10.58 -13.58
N LEU A 702 -33.71 -11.10 -14.79
CA LEU A 702 -33.08 -12.33 -15.27
C LEU A 702 -31.58 -12.12 -15.55
N LEU A 703 -30.78 -13.18 -15.46
CA LEU A 703 -29.33 -13.18 -15.81
C LEU A 703 -28.94 -14.30 -16.78
N LYS A 704 -29.91 -15.16 -17.11
CA LYS A 704 -29.89 -16.19 -18.15
C LYS A 704 -31.32 -16.68 -18.36
N ASP A 705 -31.53 -17.53 -19.36
CA ASP A 705 -32.82 -18.18 -19.59
C ASP A 705 -33.30 -18.97 -18.37
N ALA A 706 -34.60 -18.89 -18.10
CA ALA A 706 -35.24 -19.40 -16.90
C ALA A 706 -36.54 -20.16 -17.22
N GLU A 707 -36.89 -21.13 -16.38
CA GLU A 707 -38.11 -21.92 -16.50
C GLU A 707 -38.84 -22.03 -15.16
N HIS A 708 -40.18 -21.97 -15.17
CA HIS A 708 -41.01 -22.14 -13.99
C HIS A 708 -42.18 -23.14 -14.22
N PRO A 709 -42.23 -24.26 -13.47
CA PRO A 709 -43.30 -25.25 -13.58
C PRO A 709 -44.53 -24.89 -12.71
N GLY A 710 -45.23 -23.80 -13.02
CA GLY A 710 -46.39 -23.37 -12.23
C GLY A 710 -47.01 -22.04 -12.64
N THR A 711 -48.03 -21.60 -11.91
CA THR A 711 -48.56 -20.22 -11.98
C THR A 711 -47.53 -19.27 -11.37
N ILE A 712 -47.29 -18.13 -12.01
CA ILE A 712 -46.49 -17.04 -11.43
C ILE A 712 -47.47 -16.04 -10.81
N ASP A 713 -47.72 -16.17 -9.50
CA ASP A 713 -48.64 -15.32 -8.74
C ASP A 713 -48.03 -13.96 -8.40
N ILE A 714 -48.60 -12.88 -8.96
CA ILE A 714 -48.16 -11.51 -8.73
C ILE A 714 -49.00 -10.87 -7.61
N SER A 715 -48.57 -11.03 -6.36
CA SER A 715 -49.13 -10.27 -5.24
C SER A 715 -48.35 -8.98 -4.99
N GLY A 716 -49.08 -7.87 -4.82
CA GLY A 716 -48.50 -6.52 -4.68
C GLY A 716 -48.15 -5.88 -6.02
N ALA A 717 -47.43 -4.76 -5.99
CA ALA A 717 -46.81 -4.16 -7.16
C ALA A 717 -45.42 -4.78 -7.37
N ARG A 718 -45.20 -5.41 -8.52
CA ARG A 718 -43.93 -6.06 -8.86
C ARG A 718 -43.43 -5.67 -10.24
N LYS A 719 -42.11 -5.70 -10.42
CA LYS A 719 -41.46 -5.48 -11.72
C LYS A 719 -40.65 -6.70 -12.14
N LEU A 720 -40.78 -7.08 -13.40
CA LEU A 720 -39.97 -8.09 -14.08
C LEU A 720 -39.14 -7.40 -15.16
N ASP A 721 -37.83 -7.59 -15.13
CA ASP A 721 -36.93 -7.22 -16.22
C ASP A 721 -36.36 -8.49 -16.86
N LEU A 722 -36.62 -8.65 -18.15
CA LEU A 722 -36.18 -9.81 -18.92
C LEU A 722 -34.69 -9.75 -19.28
N ASN A 723 -34.08 -8.56 -19.32
CA ASN A 723 -32.63 -8.40 -19.50
C ASN A 723 -32.07 -9.23 -20.69
N GLY A 724 -32.79 -9.28 -21.82
CA GLY A 724 -32.41 -10.07 -23.00
C GLY A 724 -32.63 -11.59 -22.93
N HIS A 725 -33.24 -12.13 -21.87
CA HIS A 725 -33.38 -13.57 -21.62
C HIS A 725 -34.80 -14.14 -21.80
N LYS A 726 -34.90 -15.46 -22.03
CA LYS A 726 -36.18 -16.19 -22.08
C LYS A 726 -36.66 -16.55 -20.67
N LEU A 727 -37.91 -16.21 -20.33
CA LEU A 727 -38.65 -16.81 -19.22
C LEU A 727 -39.77 -17.71 -19.75
N THR A 728 -39.64 -19.00 -19.46
CA THR A 728 -40.63 -20.03 -19.81
C THR A 728 -41.52 -20.33 -18.61
N THR A 729 -42.84 -20.41 -18.80
CA THR A 729 -43.75 -20.92 -17.77
C THR A 729 -44.66 -22.02 -18.32
N ASN A 730 -44.90 -23.05 -17.50
CA ASN A 730 -45.85 -24.12 -17.82
C ASN A 730 -47.27 -23.82 -17.26
N ASN A 731 -47.59 -22.55 -17.02
CA ASN A 731 -48.96 -22.07 -16.81
C ASN A 731 -49.06 -20.60 -17.26
N HIS A 732 -49.54 -19.70 -16.40
CA HIS A 732 -49.76 -18.28 -16.68
C HIS A 732 -49.21 -17.39 -15.57
N PHE A 733 -49.04 -16.10 -15.86
CA PHE A 733 -48.87 -15.05 -14.86
C PHE A 733 -50.26 -14.63 -14.34
N TYR A 734 -50.49 -14.72 -13.03
CA TYR A 734 -51.77 -14.37 -12.42
C TYR A 734 -51.66 -13.05 -11.66
N ILE A 735 -52.47 -12.06 -12.03
CA ILE A 735 -52.42 -10.69 -11.47
C ILE A 735 -53.78 -10.36 -10.83
N PRO A 736 -53.98 -10.71 -9.54
CA PRO A 736 -55.23 -10.45 -8.82
C PRO A 736 -55.48 -8.96 -8.54
N SER A 737 -56.72 -8.65 -8.17
CA SER A 737 -57.17 -7.32 -7.76
C SER A 737 -56.26 -6.66 -6.72
N GLY A 738 -55.98 -5.37 -6.92
CA GLY A 738 -55.06 -4.58 -6.10
C GLY A 738 -53.57 -4.83 -6.34
N SER A 739 -53.20 -5.80 -7.20
CA SER A 739 -51.80 -6.11 -7.55
C SER A 739 -51.46 -5.63 -8.96
N SER A 740 -50.17 -5.45 -9.25
CA SER A 740 -49.70 -5.02 -10.57
C SER A 740 -48.36 -5.65 -10.99
N LEU A 741 -48.22 -5.88 -12.29
CA LEU A 741 -46.96 -6.29 -12.93
C LEU A 741 -46.51 -5.25 -13.94
N GLU A 742 -45.29 -4.76 -13.80
CA GLU A 742 -44.56 -4.07 -14.87
C GLU A 742 -43.57 -5.06 -15.52
N VAL A 743 -43.56 -5.16 -16.85
CA VAL A 743 -42.61 -5.98 -17.63
C VAL A 743 -41.73 -5.08 -18.49
N CYS A 744 -40.42 -5.19 -18.27
CA CYS A 744 -39.35 -4.51 -18.99
C CYS A 744 -38.40 -5.52 -19.66
N ASP A 745 -37.56 -5.01 -20.54
CA ASP A 745 -36.44 -5.72 -21.15
C ASP A 745 -35.34 -4.69 -21.41
N SER A 746 -34.38 -4.60 -20.48
CA SER A 746 -33.36 -3.55 -20.45
C SER A 746 -32.30 -3.68 -21.55
N GLU A 747 -31.78 -4.89 -21.78
CA GLU A 747 -30.77 -5.18 -22.80
C GLU A 747 -31.38 -5.52 -24.18
N GLY A 748 -32.64 -5.94 -24.22
CA GLY A 748 -33.39 -6.20 -25.45
C GLY A 748 -33.30 -7.64 -25.97
N GLY A 749 -34.42 -8.14 -26.49
CA GLY A 749 -34.54 -9.50 -27.03
C GLY A 749 -35.12 -10.53 -26.06
N GLY A 750 -35.45 -10.11 -24.84
CA GLY A 750 -36.08 -10.94 -23.82
C GLY A 750 -37.44 -11.48 -24.26
N LEU A 751 -37.77 -12.69 -23.81
CA LEU A 751 -38.91 -13.46 -24.32
C LEU A 751 -39.70 -14.12 -23.18
N ILE A 752 -40.97 -13.81 -23.04
CA ILE A 752 -41.92 -14.56 -22.20
C ILE A 752 -42.66 -15.57 -23.07
N ASN A 753 -42.57 -16.86 -22.73
CA ASN A 753 -43.28 -17.94 -23.42
C ASN A 753 -44.09 -18.80 -22.44
N ALA A 754 -45.36 -19.04 -22.74
CA ALA A 754 -46.20 -19.97 -21.98
C ALA A 754 -46.34 -21.30 -22.73
N GLU A 755 -45.82 -22.38 -22.15
CA GLU A 755 -45.67 -23.68 -22.81
C GLU A 755 -46.68 -24.74 -22.32
N TYR A 756 -47.84 -24.33 -21.80
CA TYR A 756 -48.91 -25.24 -21.39
C TYR A 756 -50.33 -24.79 -21.76
N ARG A 757 -51.22 -25.76 -21.95
CA ARG A 757 -52.55 -25.60 -22.57
C ARG A 757 -53.65 -25.11 -21.61
N VAL A 758 -53.36 -24.20 -20.68
CA VAL A 758 -54.36 -23.68 -19.72
C VAL A 758 -54.30 -22.16 -19.61
N GLY A 759 -55.35 -21.48 -20.07
CA GLY A 759 -55.51 -20.03 -19.92
C GLY A 759 -54.77 -19.22 -20.99
N SER A 760 -54.41 -18.00 -20.61
CA SER A 760 -53.62 -17.03 -21.38
C SER A 760 -52.17 -16.94 -20.85
N VAL A 761 -51.29 -16.15 -21.50
CA VAL A 761 -49.94 -15.91 -20.94
C VAL A 761 -50.04 -15.05 -19.67
N PHE A 762 -50.88 -14.02 -19.70
CA PHE A 762 -51.21 -13.16 -18.57
C PHE A 762 -52.71 -13.15 -18.28
N TRP A 763 -53.10 -13.63 -17.09
CA TRP A 763 -54.46 -13.50 -16.59
C TRP A 763 -54.55 -12.33 -15.60
N VAL A 764 -55.10 -11.21 -16.06
CA VAL A 764 -55.27 -9.99 -15.28
C VAL A 764 -56.65 -10.01 -14.61
N ASN A 765 -56.71 -10.42 -13.34
CA ASN A 765 -57.95 -10.65 -12.59
C ASN A 765 -58.30 -9.47 -11.67
N GLY A 766 -58.58 -8.32 -12.26
CA GLY A 766 -58.85 -7.05 -11.56
C GLY A 766 -57.59 -6.29 -11.12
N GLY A 767 -56.40 -6.84 -11.38
CA GLY A 767 -55.11 -6.15 -11.21
C GLY A 767 -54.72 -5.33 -12.44
N LYS A 768 -53.42 -4.98 -12.53
CA LYS A 768 -52.85 -4.21 -13.64
C LYS A 768 -51.61 -4.86 -14.27
N LEU A 769 -51.61 -5.00 -15.60
CA LEU A 769 -50.42 -5.33 -16.39
C LEU A 769 -49.90 -4.10 -17.14
N THR A 770 -48.59 -3.87 -17.13
CA THR A 770 -47.92 -2.83 -17.92
C THR A 770 -46.74 -3.44 -18.66
N LEU A 771 -46.75 -3.43 -20.00
CA LEU A 771 -45.68 -3.92 -20.87
C LEU A 771 -44.91 -2.74 -21.48
N ASN A 772 -43.64 -2.63 -21.12
CA ASN A 772 -42.72 -1.57 -21.53
C ASN A 772 -41.63 -2.07 -22.49
N GLY A 773 -41.30 -3.37 -22.47
CA GLY A 773 -40.27 -3.97 -23.32
C GLY A 773 -40.41 -5.49 -23.42
N GLY A 774 -39.58 -6.11 -24.26
CA GLY A 774 -39.54 -7.57 -24.45
C GLY A 774 -40.60 -8.10 -25.40
N THR A 775 -40.53 -9.41 -25.68
CA THR A 775 -41.47 -10.14 -26.53
C THR A 775 -42.35 -11.07 -25.70
N VAL A 776 -43.66 -10.98 -25.86
CA VAL A 776 -44.63 -11.95 -25.33
C VAL A 776 -45.04 -12.90 -26.46
N LYS A 777 -44.91 -14.21 -26.22
CA LYS A 777 -45.28 -15.25 -27.19
C LYS A 777 -46.26 -16.27 -26.60
N GLY A 778 -47.33 -16.54 -27.34
CA GLY A 778 -48.47 -17.35 -26.88
C GLY A 778 -48.72 -18.65 -27.66
N ASP A 779 -47.66 -19.34 -28.09
CA ASP A 779 -47.71 -20.39 -29.14
C ASP A 779 -48.59 -21.63 -28.87
N ILE A 780 -49.05 -21.87 -27.63
CA ILE A 780 -49.97 -22.98 -27.28
C ILE A 780 -51.00 -22.66 -26.19
N SER A 781 -51.26 -21.36 -25.92
CA SER A 781 -52.26 -20.96 -24.92
C SER A 781 -53.70 -21.30 -25.34
N THR A 782 -54.62 -21.47 -24.39
CA THR A 782 -55.99 -21.94 -24.66
C THR A 782 -57.11 -20.91 -24.50
N ALA A 783 -56.83 -19.71 -23.97
CA ALA A 783 -57.80 -18.61 -23.85
C ALA A 783 -57.37 -17.31 -24.57
N GLY A 784 -56.08 -17.10 -24.81
CA GLY A 784 -55.53 -15.92 -25.49
C GLY A 784 -54.08 -15.63 -25.11
N MET A 785 -53.59 -14.41 -25.35
CA MET A 785 -52.27 -13.99 -24.83
C MET A 785 -52.42 -13.15 -23.55
N VAL A 786 -53.38 -12.22 -23.49
CA VAL A 786 -53.73 -11.45 -22.29
C VAL A 786 -55.25 -11.51 -22.04
N ASP A 787 -55.66 -12.09 -20.91
CA ASP A 787 -57.06 -12.04 -20.44
C ASP A 787 -57.26 -10.85 -19.49
N ILE A 788 -58.19 -9.95 -19.84
CA ILE A 788 -58.59 -8.77 -19.07
C ILE A 788 -59.95 -9.08 -18.42
N ALA A 789 -59.94 -9.37 -17.12
CA ALA A 789 -61.16 -9.63 -16.34
C ALA A 789 -61.81 -8.34 -15.82
N ALA A 790 -62.77 -8.47 -14.90
CA ALA A 790 -63.57 -7.35 -14.43
C ALA A 790 -62.73 -6.30 -13.68
N ASN A 791 -62.81 -5.05 -14.11
CA ASN A 791 -62.02 -3.90 -13.61
C ASN A 791 -60.49 -4.05 -13.78
N ALA A 792 -60.01 -4.95 -14.65
CA ALA A 792 -58.58 -5.12 -14.92
C ALA A 792 -58.04 -4.06 -15.90
N GLU A 793 -56.79 -3.63 -15.69
CA GLU A 793 -56.07 -2.76 -16.64
C GLU A 793 -54.94 -3.51 -17.35
N PHE A 794 -54.83 -3.37 -18.67
CA PHE A 794 -53.64 -3.70 -19.45
C PHE A 794 -53.13 -2.45 -20.18
N THR A 795 -51.84 -2.14 -20.02
CA THR A 795 -51.15 -1.03 -20.70
C THR A 795 -49.96 -1.55 -21.51
N MET A 796 -49.86 -1.18 -22.78
CA MET A 796 -48.65 -1.31 -23.60
C MET A 796 -48.07 0.08 -23.84
N ASN A 797 -46.82 0.30 -23.41
CA ASN A 797 -46.01 1.44 -23.82
C ASN A 797 -44.86 1.02 -24.76
N GLY A 798 -44.55 -0.28 -24.79
CA GLY A 798 -43.49 -0.85 -25.63
C GLY A 798 -43.59 -2.38 -25.70
N GLY A 799 -42.50 -3.02 -26.14
CA GLY A 799 -42.45 -4.47 -26.38
C GLY A 799 -43.21 -4.94 -27.62
N LYS A 800 -43.19 -6.25 -27.86
CA LYS A 800 -43.92 -6.93 -28.95
C LYS A 800 -44.78 -8.08 -28.42
N ILE A 801 -45.97 -8.27 -28.98
CA ILE A 801 -46.80 -9.46 -28.76
C ILE A 801 -46.94 -10.21 -30.09
N THR A 802 -46.65 -11.51 -30.10
CA THR A 802 -46.54 -12.31 -31.33
C THR A 802 -46.83 -13.81 -31.09
N GLY A 803 -46.85 -14.62 -32.16
CA GLY A 803 -47.01 -16.09 -32.08
C GLY A 803 -48.44 -16.61 -32.25
N THR A 804 -48.64 -17.89 -31.98
CA THR A 804 -49.81 -18.66 -32.48
C THR A 804 -50.73 -19.15 -31.35
N SER A 805 -51.91 -18.54 -31.15
CA SER A 805 -52.87 -18.92 -30.10
C SER A 805 -54.14 -19.55 -30.70
N THR A 806 -54.04 -20.81 -31.14
CA THR A 806 -55.17 -21.60 -31.68
C THR A 806 -55.91 -22.36 -30.58
N GLY A 807 -56.40 -21.61 -29.60
CA GLY A 807 -56.95 -22.13 -28.35
C GLY A 807 -58.39 -22.66 -28.44
N ARG A 808 -59.01 -22.87 -27.27
CA ARG A 808 -60.47 -22.98 -27.18
C ARG A 808 -61.06 -21.58 -27.00
N TYR A 809 -62.38 -21.48 -26.88
CA TYR A 809 -63.08 -20.26 -26.46
C TYR A 809 -62.74 -19.00 -27.26
N ASP A 810 -62.42 -19.10 -28.56
CA ASP A 810 -62.09 -17.94 -29.40
C ASP A 810 -60.85 -17.16 -28.93
N ALA A 811 -59.80 -17.93 -28.60
CA ALA A 811 -58.50 -17.41 -28.18
C ALA A 811 -57.97 -16.30 -29.10
N SER A 812 -57.54 -15.20 -28.48
CA SER A 812 -57.23 -13.92 -29.12
C SER A 812 -56.02 -13.29 -28.46
N VAL A 813 -55.39 -12.28 -29.08
CA VAL A 813 -54.23 -11.62 -28.45
C VAL A 813 -54.64 -10.95 -27.13
N ILE A 814 -55.74 -10.21 -27.14
CA ILE A 814 -56.36 -9.57 -25.97
C ILE A 814 -57.82 -10.03 -25.87
N ARG A 815 -58.23 -10.48 -24.68
CA ARG A 815 -59.56 -11.02 -24.41
C ARG A 815 -60.22 -10.28 -23.25
N PHE A 816 -61.36 -9.65 -23.47
CA PHE A 816 -62.15 -9.03 -22.40
C PHE A 816 -63.19 -10.00 -21.86
N THR A 817 -62.98 -10.51 -20.63
CA THR A 817 -63.87 -11.49 -19.96
C THR A 817 -64.80 -10.86 -18.92
N GLY A 818 -64.47 -9.65 -18.43
CA GLY A 818 -65.25 -8.92 -17.43
C GLY A 818 -65.56 -7.46 -17.84
N SER A 819 -66.50 -6.85 -17.13
CA SER A 819 -66.90 -5.44 -17.30
C SER A 819 -65.89 -4.47 -16.66
N ASN A 820 -65.88 -3.21 -17.09
CA ASN A 820 -64.84 -2.21 -16.78
C ASN A 820 -63.41 -2.64 -17.15
N GLY A 821 -63.25 -3.62 -18.05
CA GLY A 821 -61.93 -4.04 -18.53
C GLY A 821 -61.31 -2.95 -19.41
N LYS A 822 -60.05 -2.60 -19.18
CA LYS A 822 -59.39 -1.48 -19.87
C LYS A 822 -58.10 -1.91 -20.54
N PHE A 823 -57.99 -1.62 -21.84
CA PHE A 823 -56.75 -1.67 -22.60
C PHE A 823 -56.27 -0.25 -22.91
N THR A 824 -54.96 -0.04 -22.90
CA THR A 824 -54.30 1.22 -23.26
C THR A 824 -53.03 0.91 -24.03
N MET A 825 -52.84 1.52 -25.21
CA MET A 825 -51.65 1.30 -26.03
C MET A 825 -51.07 2.66 -26.48
N THR A 826 -49.96 3.05 -25.88
CA THR A 826 -49.21 4.28 -26.21
C THR A 826 -47.98 4.00 -27.08
N GLY A 827 -47.65 2.70 -27.25
CA GLY A 827 -46.52 2.23 -28.03
C GLY A 827 -46.41 0.71 -28.04
N GLY A 828 -45.34 0.22 -28.64
CA GLY A 828 -45.12 -1.22 -28.86
C GLY A 828 -45.88 -1.79 -30.07
N GLU A 829 -45.78 -3.09 -30.26
CA GLU A 829 -46.22 -3.78 -31.48
C GLU A 829 -47.03 -5.05 -31.18
N ILE A 830 -48.19 -5.19 -31.81
CA ILE A 830 -48.95 -6.45 -31.86
C ILE A 830 -48.95 -6.90 -33.32
N SER A 831 -48.17 -7.94 -33.63
CA SER A 831 -47.99 -8.37 -35.02
C SER A 831 -47.54 -9.82 -35.17
N ASP A 832 -47.71 -10.31 -36.40
CA ASP A 832 -47.35 -11.68 -36.80
C ASP A 832 -48.08 -12.77 -35.97
N THR A 833 -49.19 -12.43 -35.33
CA THR A 833 -50.00 -13.40 -34.57
C THR A 833 -50.93 -14.20 -35.48
N THR A 834 -51.20 -15.44 -35.08
CA THR A 834 -52.27 -16.28 -35.66
C THR A 834 -53.16 -16.78 -34.52
N THR A 835 -54.42 -16.39 -34.50
CA THR A 835 -55.34 -16.62 -33.37
C THR A 835 -56.74 -17.03 -33.85
N ARG A 836 -57.66 -17.37 -32.95
CA ARG A 836 -59.04 -17.77 -33.30
C ARG A 836 -60.05 -16.64 -33.28
N GLY A 837 -59.80 -15.55 -32.53
CA GLY A 837 -60.68 -14.37 -32.46
C GLY A 837 -60.01 -13.05 -32.86
N GLY A 838 -58.80 -13.07 -33.42
CA GLY A 838 -58.06 -11.89 -33.85
C GLY A 838 -57.27 -11.23 -32.71
N VAL A 839 -57.00 -9.92 -32.83
CA VAL A 839 -56.30 -9.18 -31.75
C VAL A 839 -57.22 -8.95 -30.55
N THR A 840 -58.52 -8.75 -30.76
CA THR A 840 -59.48 -8.39 -29.69
C THR A 840 -60.78 -9.18 -29.73
N TYR A 841 -61.09 -9.88 -28.63
CA TYR A 841 -62.36 -10.58 -28.42
C TYR A 841 -63.05 -10.13 -27.13
N PHE A 842 -64.39 -10.11 -27.15
CA PHE A 842 -65.22 -9.48 -26.14
C PHE A 842 -66.34 -10.41 -25.65
N GLU A 843 -66.29 -10.82 -24.38
CA GLU A 843 -67.43 -11.45 -23.69
C GLU A 843 -68.32 -10.42 -22.98
N LYS A 844 -67.85 -9.18 -22.88
CA LYS A 844 -68.52 -8.02 -22.28
C LYS A 844 -68.24 -6.80 -23.16
N LEU A 845 -69.26 -5.96 -23.33
CA LEU A 845 -69.21 -4.73 -24.13
C LEU A 845 -69.02 -3.46 -23.27
N ASP A 846 -68.89 -3.63 -21.96
CA ASP A 846 -68.60 -2.56 -21.00
C ASP A 846 -67.09 -2.55 -20.73
N VAL A 847 -66.34 -1.97 -21.66
CA VAL A 847 -64.86 -1.96 -21.71
C VAL A 847 -64.32 -0.66 -22.30
N SER A 848 -63.05 -0.35 -22.09
CA SER A 848 -62.39 0.83 -22.66
C SER A 848 -61.10 0.47 -23.38
N ILE A 849 -61.00 0.84 -24.67
CA ILE A 849 -59.76 0.73 -25.47
C ILE A 849 -59.24 2.15 -25.72
N ASN A 850 -58.00 2.40 -25.35
CA ASN A 850 -57.36 3.72 -25.47
C ASN A 850 -56.08 3.58 -26.31
N ILE A 851 -55.87 4.43 -27.31
CA ILE A 851 -54.71 4.33 -28.21
C ILE A 851 -54.09 5.72 -28.47
N SER A 852 -52.77 5.82 -28.49
CA SER A 852 -51.99 7.02 -28.82
C SER A 852 -50.52 6.66 -29.11
N GLY A 853 -49.67 7.65 -29.36
CA GLY A 853 -48.21 7.50 -29.49
C GLY A 853 -47.78 6.62 -30.66
N SER A 854 -46.91 5.64 -30.40
CA SER A 854 -46.21 4.82 -31.41
C SER A 854 -46.90 3.47 -31.71
N ALA A 855 -48.17 3.33 -31.33
CA ALA A 855 -48.90 2.07 -31.32
C ALA A 855 -49.00 1.38 -32.69
N LYS A 856 -48.57 0.12 -32.78
CA LYS A 856 -48.60 -0.70 -34.00
C LYS A 856 -49.42 -1.97 -33.80
N ILE A 857 -50.43 -2.17 -34.65
CA ILE A 857 -51.23 -3.41 -34.72
C ILE A 857 -51.38 -3.77 -36.21
N TYR A 858 -50.64 -4.76 -36.71
CA TYR A 858 -50.67 -5.14 -38.13
C TYR A 858 -50.21 -6.60 -38.38
N ASN A 859 -50.55 -7.16 -39.55
CA ASN A 859 -50.22 -8.55 -39.96
C ASN A 859 -50.72 -9.67 -39.02
N ASN A 860 -51.71 -9.38 -38.17
CA ASN A 860 -52.39 -10.38 -37.34
C ASN A 860 -53.50 -11.09 -38.13
N LYS A 861 -53.63 -12.40 -37.92
CA LYS A 861 -54.48 -13.28 -38.72
C LYS A 861 -55.34 -14.20 -37.86
N LEU A 862 -56.47 -14.59 -38.43
CA LEU A 862 -57.26 -15.73 -37.97
C LEU A 862 -56.60 -17.06 -38.36
N GLU A 863 -56.99 -18.14 -37.67
CA GLU A 863 -56.74 -19.55 -38.07
C GLU A 863 -57.12 -19.83 -39.54
N SER A 864 -58.10 -19.09 -40.08
CA SER A 864 -58.53 -19.17 -41.49
C SER A 864 -57.57 -18.50 -42.48
N GLY A 865 -56.52 -17.82 -42.01
CA GLY A 865 -55.59 -17.02 -42.80
C GLY A 865 -56.08 -15.61 -43.15
N ALA A 866 -57.34 -15.28 -42.83
CA ALA A 866 -57.89 -13.94 -43.02
C ALA A 866 -57.26 -12.93 -42.05
N SER A 867 -57.04 -11.69 -42.50
CA SER A 867 -56.61 -10.60 -41.63
C SER A 867 -57.68 -10.30 -40.57
N GLN A 868 -57.28 -10.28 -39.30
CA GLN A 868 -58.09 -9.71 -38.22
C GLN A 868 -57.14 -9.08 -37.21
N ASN A 869 -56.90 -7.79 -37.40
CA ASN A 869 -56.13 -6.97 -36.48
C ASN A 869 -57.06 -6.47 -35.36
N LEU A 870 -57.14 -5.17 -35.10
CA LEU A 870 -58.00 -4.63 -34.04
C LEU A 870 -59.48 -4.78 -34.44
N TYR A 871 -60.16 -5.79 -33.90
CA TYR A 871 -61.59 -5.98 -34.11
C TYR A 871 -62.41 -5.10 -33.16
N ILE A 872 -63.39 -4.38 -33.69
CA ILE A 872 -64.26 -3.45 -32.96
C ILE A 872 -65.74 -3.78 -33.29
N PRO A 873 -66.52 -4.39 -32.37
CA PRO A 873 -67.95 -4.55 -32.56
C PRO A 873 -68.68 -3.20 -32.46
N ASN A 874 -69.88 -3.11 -33.04
CA ASN A 874 -70.57 -1.83 -33.27
C ASN A 874 -70.80 -0.98 -32.00
N ASP A 875 -71.07 -1.64 -30.88
CA ASP A 875 -71.38 -1.02 -29.58
C ASP A 875 -70.11 -0.54 -28.84
N ILE A 876 -68.92 -0.87 -29.33
CA ILE A 876 -67.63 -0.40 -28.80
C ILE A 876 -67.11 0.79 -29.60
N LYS A 877 -66.40 1.67 -28.91
CA LYS A 877 -65.63 2.78 -29.48
C LYS A 877 -64.22 2.78 -28.86
N ILE A 878 -63.24 3.30 -29.59
CA ILE A 878 -61.88 3.52 -29.09
C ILE A 878 -61.68 5.00 -28.72
N ASN A 879 -60.86 5.23 -27.71
CA ASN A 879 -60.47 6.55 -27.24
C ASN A 879 -59.09 6.89 -27.78
N ILE A 880 -59.00 7.79 -28.75
CA ILE A 880 -57.71 8.38 -29.14
C ILE A 880 -57.43 9.54 -28.18
N ASN A 881 -56.51 9.31 -27.25
CA ASN A 881 -56.35 10.13 -26.03
C ASN A 881 -55.08 10.99 -26.00
N GLY A 882 -54.31 10.98 -27.08
CA GLY A 882 -53.13 11.79 -27.34
C GLY A 882 -52.71 11.65 -28.81
N ASP A 883 -51.76 12.45 -29.26
CA ASP A 883 -51.24 12.40 -30.63
C ASP A 883 -50.68 11.01 -30.99
N MET A 884 -50.75 10.63 -32.27
CA MET A 884 -50.16 9.42 -32.82
C MET A 884 -49.01 9.79 -33.76
N ASP A 885 -47.82 9.22 -33.55
CA ASP A 885 -46.63 9.55 -34.35
C ASP A 885 -46.60 8.83 -35.71
N ASP A 886 -45.64 9.21 -36.57
CA ASP A 886 -45.52 8.67 -37.93
C ASP A 886 -45.06 7.20 -38.00
N SER A 887 -44.74 6.59 -36.86
CA SER A 887 -44.55 5.14 -36.77
C SER A 887 -45.82 4.38 -36.38
N ALA A 888 -46.85 5.08 -35.88
CA ALA A 888 -48.13 4.48 -35.50
C ALA A 888 -48.85 3.86 -36.71
N LYS A 889 -49.40 2.66 -36.52
CA LYS A 889 -49.97 1.87 -37.62
C LYS A 889 -50.97 0.84 -37.10
N VAL A 890 -52.26 1.17 -37.10
CA VAL A 890 -53.33 0.33 -36.53
C VAL A 890 -54.28 -0.17 -37.62
N PHE A 891 -54.17 -1.45 -37.94
CA PHE A 891 -55.12 -2.14 -38.81
C PHE A 891 -56.33 -2.56 -38.00
N LEU A 892 -57.54 -2.43 -38.56
CA LEU A 892 -58.79 -2.70 -37.85
C LEU A 892 -59.89 -3.32 -38.73
N SER A 893 -60.80 -4.03 -38.07
CA SER A 893 -62.01 -4.62 -38.63
C SER A 893 -63.23 -4.28 -37.76
N MET A 894 -64.39 -4.11 -38.39
CA MET A 894 -65.67 -3.91 -37.68
C MET A 894 -66.70 -4.94 -38.10
N GLN A 895 -67.67 -5.19 -37.21
CA GLN A 895 -68.83 -6.02 -37.48
C GLN A 895 -69.67 -5.50 -38.66
N THR A 896 -69.87 -4.18 -38.73
CA THR A 896 -70.37 -3.45 -39.90
C THR A 896 -69.67 -2.09 -40.03
N PRO A 897 -69.54 -1.52 -41.25
CA PRO A 897 -69.12 -0.14 -41.46
C PRO A 897 -69.79 0.86 -40.51
N GLY A 898 -69.03 1.78 -39.92
CA GLY A 898 -69.50 2.64 -38.84
C GLY A 898 -68.42 3.57 -38.27
N VAL A 899 -68.84 4.42 -37.33
CA VAL A 899 -67.92 5.22 -36.49
C VAL A 899 -67.29 4.29 -35.44
N PHE A 900 -65.97 4.37 -35.26
CA PHE A 900 -65.23 3.54 -34.31
C PHE A 900 -64.50 4.31 -33.20
N THR A 901 -64.38 5.63 -33.29
CA THR A 901 -63.83 6.47 -32.20
C THR A 901 -64.94 7.15 -31.40
N ASP A 902 -64.77 7.27 -30.08
CA ASP A 902 -65.73 7.99 -29.21
C ASP A 902 -65.48 9.51 -29.29
N SER A 903 -64.21 9.89 -29.15
CA SER A 903 -63.71 11.26 -29.20
C SER A 903 -64.05 12.00 -30.50
N THR A 904 -64.56 13.22 -30.38
CA THR A 904 -64.70 14.22 -31.46
C THR A 904 -63.47 15.13 -31.58
N ASN A 905 -62.39 14.89 -30.82
CA ASN A 905 -61.18 15.73 -30.85
C ASN A 905 -60.47 15.60 -32.22
N THR A 906 -60.67 16.62 -33.05
CA THR A 906 -60.12 16.71 -34.40
C THR A 906 -58.60 16.62 -34.46
N ASN A 907 -57.89 16.96 -33.38
CA ASN A 907 -56.43 17.02 -33.38
C ASN A 907 -55.78 15.63 -33.27
N TYR A 908 -56.36 14.73 -32.49
CA TYR A 908 -55.81 13.37 -32.28
C TYR A 908 -56.36 12.35 -33.30
N ASN A 909 -57.56 12.58 -33.84
CA ASN A 909 -58.20 11.69 -34.81
C ASN A 909 -57.56 11.83 -36.22
N ASP A 910 -56.33 11.36 -36.39
CA ASP A 910 -55.66 11.22 -37.70
C ASP A 910 -56.08 9.91 -38.37
N ALA A 911 -56.76 9.99 -39.52
CA ALA A 911 -57.19 8.82 -40.28
C ALA A 911 -56.01 8.04 -40.91
N SER A 912 -54.87 8.70 -41.18
CA SER A 912 -53.72 8.11 -41.88
C SER A 912 -53.00 7.02 -41.09
N LYS A 913 -53.11 7.04 -39.75
CA LYS A 913 -52.52 6.03 -38.86
C LYS A 913 -53.33 4.73 -38.79
N PHE A 914 -54.53 4.71 -39.38
CA PHE A 914 -55.45 3.57 -39.37
C PHE A 914 -55.65 2.96 -40.76
N THR A 915 -55.96 1.67 -40.84
CA THR A 915 -56.22 0.97 -42.11
C THR A 915 -57.25 -0.14 -41.92
N SER A 916 -58.09 -0.41 -42.93
CA SER A 916 -59.03 -1.53 -42.84
C SER A 916 -58.36 -2.86 -43.16
N ASP A 917 -58.71 -3.91 -42.40
CA ASP A 917 -58.49 -5.31 -42.75
C ASP A 917 -59.23 -5.73 -44.04
N ASN A 918 -60.31 -5.02 -44.40
CA ASN A 918 -61.13 -5.29 -45.58
C ASN A 918 -60.84 -4.25 -46.67
N THR A 919 -60.21 -4.66 -47.76
CA THR A 919 -59.79 -3.78 -48.87
C THR A 919 -60.92 -3.10 -49.63
N ASN A 920 -62.19 -3.43 -49.34
CA ASN A 920 -63.35 -2.71 -49.87
C ASN A 920 -63.74 -1.47 -49.04
N TYR A 921 -63.07 -1.24 -47.90
CA TYR A 921 -63.36 -0.12 -46.99
C TYR A 921 -62.13 0.74 -46.72
N THR A 922 -62.36 2.05 -46.65
CA THR A 922 -61.38 3.08 -46.26
C THR A 922 -61.72 3.64 -44.88
N VAL A 923 -60.70 4.06 -44.13
CA VAL A 923 -60.86 4.87 -42.92
C VAL A 923 -60.83 6.34 -43.31
N ARG A 924 -61.79 7.13 -42.83
CA ARG A 924 -61.93 8.57 -43.07
C ARG A 924 -62.51 9.29 -41.87
N LYS A 925 -62.60 10.62 -41.93
CA LYS A 925 -63.15 11.47 -40.87
C LYS A 925 -64.61 11.83 -41.18
N ASN A 926 -65.49 11.85 -40.17
CA ASN A 926 -66.85 12.37 -40.33
C ASN A 926 -66.91 13.89 -40.06
N ALA A 927 -68.07 14.51 -40.27
CA ALA A 927 -68.28 15.93 -40.02
C ALA A 927 -68.03 16.35 -38.56
N ASP A 928 -68.26 15.44 -37.62
CA ASP A 928 -68.06 15.62 -36.18
C ASP A 928 -66.62 15.34 -35.71
N GLY A 929 -65.68 15.14 -36.64
CA GLY A 929 -64.26 14.92 -36.37
C GLY A 929 -63.88 13.49 -35.93
N GLN A 930 -64.84 12.58 -35.82
CA GLN A 930 -64.66 11.17 -35.45
C GLN A 930 -64.16 10.34 -36.65
N LEU A 931 -63.49 9.21 -36.40
CA LEU A 931 -63.07 8.28 -37.45
C LEU A 931 -64.16 7.24 -37.75
N TYR A 932 -64.36 7.03 -39.05
CA TYR A 932 -65.35 6.15 -39.65
C TYR A 932 -64.69 5.20 -40.64
N ILE A 933 -65.15 3.94 -40.68
CA ILE A 933 -64.76 2.92 -41.66
C ILE A 933 -65.96 2.57 -42.54
N GLY A 934 -65.78 2.57 -43.86
CA GLY A 934 -66.79 2.13 -44.81
C GLY A 934 -66.34 2.29 -46.26
N LEU A 935 -67.28 2.19 -47.21
CA LEU A 935 -66.99 2.29 -48.64
C LEU A 935 -66.30 3.62 -49.01
N PRO A 936 -65.41 3.64 -50.01
CA PRO A 936 -64.96 4.86 -50.68
C PRO A 936 -66.14 5.70 -51.17
N HIS A 937 -65.96 7.02 -51.25
CA HIS A 937 -66.91 7.92 -51.89
C HIS A 937 -66.45 8.27 -53.32
N GLU A 938 -67.39 8.57 -54.22
CA GLU A 938 -67.07 9.06 -55.56
C GLU A 938 -67.05 10.59 -55.55
N HIS A 939 -66.04 11.20 -56.19
CA HIS A 939 -65.92 12.65 -56.24
C HIS A 939 -66.84 13.25 -57.32
N SER A 940 -67.77 14.10 -56.90
CA SER A 940 -68.67 14.86 -57.77
C SER A 940 -68.34 16.35 -57.67
N TRP A 941 -67.67 16.90 -58.70
CA TRP A 941 -67.13 18.25 -58.69
C TRP A 941 -68.07 19.29 -59.31
N THR A 942 -68.19 20.42 -58.62
CA THR A 942 -68.78 21.65 -59.13
C THR A 942 -67.73 22.75 -59.15
N TYR A 943 -67.79 23.63 -60.15
CA TYR A 943 -66.78 24.66 -60.36
C TYR A 943 -67.42 26.05 -60.20
N THR A 944 -66.69 26.95 -59.54
CA THR A 944 -66.99 28.39 -59.49
C THR A 944 -65.81 29.16 -60.05
N ALA A 945 -66.03 30.35 -60.62
CA ALA A 945 -64.97 31.21 -61.12
C ALA A 945 -65.09 32.61 -60.53
N ASP A 946 -63.97 33.18 -60.12
CA ASP A 946 -63.83 34.58 -59.75
C ASP A 946 -62.59 35.16 -60.45
N GLY A 947 -62.81 36.23 -61.22
CA GLY A 947 -61.80 36.87 -62.07
C GLY A 947 -60.99 35.91 -62.94
N ASP A 948 -59.78 35.62 -62.50
CA ASP A 948 -58.76 34.83 -63.19
C ASP A 948 -58.58 33.40 -62.62
N THR A 949 -59.40 33.01 -61.64
CA THR A 949 -59.27 31.74 -60.91
C THR A 949 -60.56 30.93 -60.96
N ILE A 950 -60.45 29.61 -61.13
CA ILE A 950 -61.54 28.64 -60.96
C ILE A 950 -61.28 27.83 -59.69
N THR A 951 -62.30 27.66 -58.86
CA THR A 951 -62.28 26.81 -57.65
C THR A 951 -63.15 25.58 -57.87
N ALA A 952 -62.60 24.39 -57.60
CA ALA A 952 -63.33 23.13 -57.55
C ALA A 952 -63.91 22.90 -56.14
N ASN A 953 -65.18 22.49 -56.09
CA ASN A 953 -65.92 22.23 -54.86
C ASN A 953 -66.64 20.87 -55.02
N CYS A 954 -66.30 19.89 -54.19
CA CYS A 954 -67.02 18.61 -54.18
C CYS A 954 -68.43 18.81 -53.60
N THR A 955 -69.42 18.09 -54.10
CA THR A 955 -70.81 18.16 -53.59
C THR A 955 -71.06 17.29 -52.35
N GLU A 956 -70.07 16.53 -51.89
CA GLU A 956 -70.10 15.76 -50.63
C GLU A 956 -68.88 16.10 -49.74
N ASN A 957 -68.89 15.66 -48.48
CA ASN A 957 -67.73 15.76 -47.58
C ASN A 957 -66.54 15.03 -48.20
N CYS A 958 -65.56 15.81 -48.67
CA CYS A 958 -64.47 15.35 -49.50
C CYS A 958 -63.15 15.36 -48.72
N ASP A 959 -62.39 14.27 -48.84
CA ASP A 959 -61.09 14.10 -48.19
C ASP A 959 -59.93 14.84 -48.92
N ILE A 960 -60.22 15.51 -50.06
CA ILE A 960 -59.27 16.35 -50.81
C ILE A 960 -59.50 17.83 -50.47
N THR A 961 -58.55 18.45 -49.76
CA THR A 961 -58.56 19.87 -49.37
C THR A 961 -57.65 20.77 -50.17
N ASP A 962 -56.64 20.19 -50.82
CA ASP A 962 -55.51 20.91 -51.42
C ASP A 962 -55.60 20.88 -52.95
N GLY A 963 -54.93 21.82 -53.64
CA GLY A 963 -54.95 21.90 -55.11
C GLY A 963 -56.31 22.28 -55.73
N LEU A 964 -57.28 22.71 -54.92
CA LEU A 964 -58.67 22.97 -55.36
C LEU A 964 -58.86 24.25 -56.22
N THR A 965 -57.79 24.92 -56.63
CA THR A 965 -57.87 26.15 -57.46
C THR A 965 -56.96 26.09 -58.69
N MET A 966 -57.52 26.35 -59.86
CA MET A 966 -56.81 26.47 -61.14
C MET A 966 -56.87 27.93 -61.63
N LYS A 967 -55.70 28.57 -61.82
CA LYS A 967 -55.61 30.00 -62.19
C LYS A 967 -55.13 30.19 -63.64
N ILE A 968 -55.74 31.10 -64.40
CA ILE A 968 -55.25 31.56 -65.70
C ILE A 968 -54.46 32.86 -65.55
N SER A 969 -53.26 32.91 -66.13
CA SER A 969 -52.37 34.08 -66.08
C SER A 969 -51.98 34.52 -67.49
N ALA A 970 -52.16 35.81 -67.78
CA ALA A 970 -51.71 36.46 -69.01
C ALA A 970 -50.78 37.65 -68.67
N SER A 971 -49.99 38.09 -69.65
CA SER A 971 -49.06 39.22 -69.47
C SER A 971 -49.05 40.12 -70.70
N ASP A 972 -48.93 41.43 -70.47
CA ASP A 972 -48.72 42.41 -71.52
C ASP A 972 -47.41 42.13 -72.28
N ALA A 973 -47.44 42.36 -73.60
CA ALA A 973 -46.34 42.11 -74.51
C ALA A 973 -46.11 43.32 -75.42
N THR A 974 -45.00 43.32 -76.16
CA THR A 974 -44.76 44.26 -77.27
C THR A 974 -44.70 43.48 -78.57
N TYR A 975 -45.27 44.04 -79.64
CA TYR A 975 -45.39 43.39 -80.94
C TYR A 975 -44.02 43.03 -81.55
N ASP A 976 -43.70 41.73 -81.52
CA ASP A 976 -42.47 41.14 -82.07
C ASP A 976 -42.74 40.21 -83.27
N GLY A 977 -43.99 40.14 -83.74
CA GLY A 977 -44.44 39.25 -84.80
C GLY A 977 -44.69 37.80 -84.37
N LYS A 978 -44.61 37.47 -83.07
CA LYS A 978 -44.93 36.13 -82.53
C LYS A 978 -46.30 36.09 -81.86
N ALA A 979 -46.79 34.88 -81.61
CA ALA A 979 -48.08 34.66 -80.94
C ALA A 979 -47.92 34.67 -79.42
N HIS A 980 -48.53 35.64 -78.76
CA HIS A 980 -48.55 35.79 -77.30
C HIS A 980 -49.84 35.18 -76.72
N GLY A 981 -49.80 34.76 -75.46
CA GLY A 981 -50.99 34.20 -74.81
C GLY A 981 -50.74 33.74 -73.39
N ALA A 982 -51.81 33.32 -72.73
CA ALA A 982 -51.83 32.94 -71.33
C ALA A 982 -51.34 31.50 -71.08
N SER A 983 -51.12 31.21 -69.80
CA SER A 983 -50.86 29.89 -69.22
C SER A 983 -51.83 29.61 -68.06
N LEU A 984 -51.96 28.34 -67.69
CA LEU A 984 -52.60 27.95 -66.43
C LEU A 984 -51.54 27.77 -65.34
N SER A 985 -51.95 27.75 -64.08
CA SER A 985 -51.12 27.24 -62.98
C SER A 985 -50.92 25.71 -63.10
N THR A 986 -49.98 25.15 -62.35
CA THR A 986 -49.54 23.73 -62.48
C THR A 986 -49.54 22.99 -61.14
N ASP A 987 -50.23 23.56 -60.16
CA ASP A 987 -50.32 23.20 -58.74
C ASP A 987 -51.74 22.79 -58.32
N TYR A 988 -52.66 22.73 -59.28
CA TYR A 988 -54.02 22.24 -59.09
C TYR A 988 -54.07 20.70 -59.07
N ASP A 989 -54.98 20.13 -58.29
CA ASP A 989 -55.14 18.68 -58.18
C ASP A 989 -55.83 18.11 -59.44
N THR A 990 -55.26 17.05 -60.02
CA THR A 990 -55.77 16.42 -61.25
C THR A 990 -56.98 15.52 -61.04
N THR A 991 -57.38 15.25 -59.80
CA THR A 991 -58.66 14.60 -59.46
C THR A 991 -59.76 15.65 -59.39
N ALA A 992 -59.46 16.84 -58.86
CA ALA A 992 -60.34 18.01 -58.81
C ALA A 992 -60.51 18.71 -60.17
N PHE A 993 -59.51 18.63 -61.05
CA PHE A 993 -59.53 19.19 -62.40
C PHE A 993 -59.04 18.14 -63.43
N PRO A 994 -59.86 17.11 -63.75
CA PRO A 994 -59.43 15.94 -64.52
C PRO A 994 -59.39 16.12 -66.05
N ASP A 995 -59.99 17.19 -66.59
CA ASP A 995 -60.06 17.42 -68.04
C ASP A 995 -58.80 18.11 -68.59
N THR A 996 -58.59 18.02 -69.90
CA THR A 996 -57.55 18.81 -70.60
C THR A 996 -58.08 20.18 -71.00
N TYR A 997 -57.84 21.19 -70.16
CA TYR A 997 -58.36 22.54 -70.38
C TYR A 997 -57.66 23.29 -71.53
N THR A 998 -58.45 23.86 -72.43
CA THR A 998 -57.96 24.68 -73.56
C THR A 998 -58.18 26.16 -73.26
N ILE A 999 -57.14 26.98 -73.47
CA ILE A 999 -57.26 28.44 -73.36
C ILE A 999 -57.76 29.02 -74.69
N GLU A 1000 -58.87 29.75 -74.61
CA GLU A 1000 -59.47 30.47 -75.72
C GLU A 1000 -59.06 31.95 -75.73
N TYR A 1001 -58.99 32.57 -76.91
CA TYR A 1001 -58.52 33.95 -77.07
C TYR A 1001 -59.56 34.81 -77.77
N TYR A 1002 -59.74 36.05 -77.30
CA TYR A 1002 -60.75 36.99 -77.79
C TYR A 1002 -60.15 38.37 -78.02
N LYS A 1003 -60.63 39.09 -79.04
CA LYS A 1003 -60.39 40.53 -79.23
C LYS A 1003 -61.72 41.27 -79.12
N GLY A 1004 -61.95 41.95 -78.00
CA GLY A 1004 -63.29 42.37 -77.62
C GLY A 1004 -64.21 41.14 -77.50
N THR A 1005 -65.38 41.17 -78.13
CA THR A 1005 -66.33 40.05 -78.13
C THR A 1005 -66.02 38.95 -79.16
N SER A 1006 -65.07 39.16 -80.07
CA SER A 1006 -64.77 38.22 -81.16
C SER A 1006 -63.71 37.19 -80.76
N LYS A 1007 -64.08 35.90 -80.81
CA LYS A 1007 -63.16 34.77 -80.62
C LYS A 1007 -62.13 34.70 -81.75
N LEU A 1008 -60.91 34.30 -81.43
CA LEU A 1008 -59.79 34.12 -82.35
C LEU A 1008 -59.53 32.63 -82.60
N ASN A 1009 -59.14 32.30 -83.83
CA ASN A 1009 -58.81 30.92 -84.22
C ASN A 1009 -57.40 30.48 -83.77
N SER A 1010 -56.64 31.36 -83.11
CA SER A 1010 -55.28 31.12 -82.63
C SER A 1010 -54.88 32.15 -81.56
N LYS A 1011 -53.74 31.91 -80.88
CA LYS A 1011 -53.09 32.90 -80.00
C LYS A 1011 -52.83 34.22 -80.77
N PRO A 1012 -53.12 35.39 -80.18
CA PRO A 1012 -52.96 36.67 -80.87
C PRO A 1012 -51.50 37.03 -81.15
N VAL A 1013 -51.26 37.53 -82.37
CA VAL A 1013 -49.95 37.99 -82.85
C VAL A 1013 -49.89 39.52 -82.94
N ASN A 1014 -50.97 40.15 -83.40
CA ASN A 1014 -51.02 41.58 -83.74
C ASN A 1014 -51.26 42.47 -82.52
N ALA A 1015 -50.88 43.75 -82.61
CA ALA A 1015 -51.08 44.70 -81.52
C ALA A 1015 -52.58 44.93 -81.17
N GLY A 1016 -52.85 45.19 -79.89
CA GLY A 1016 -54.16 45.48 -79.30
C GLY A 1016 -54.41 44.74 -77.98
N ASN A 1017 -55.58 44.96 -77.40
CA ASN A 1017 -56.02 44.34 -76.14
C ASN A 1017 -56.78 43.04 -76.43
N TYR A 1018 -56.56 42.03 -75.60
CA TYR A 1018 -57.06 40.67 -75.77
C TYR A 1018 -57.48 40.06 -74.42
N THR A 1019 -58.49 39.20 -74.46
CA THR A 1019 -58.92 38.41 -73.30
C THR A 1019 -58.58 36.94 -73.55
N ALA A 1020 -57.81 36.32 -72.66
CA ALA A 1020 -57.68 34.87 -72.59
C ALA A 1020 -58.74 34.30 -71.64
N LYS A 1021 -59.33 33.14 -71.96
CA LYS A 1021 -60.36 32.47 -71.14
C LYS A 1021 -60.09 30.98 -71.01
N VAL A 1022 -60.45 30.41 -69.87
CA VAL A 1022 -60.49 28.96 -69.62
C VAL A 1022 -61.80 28.59 -68.94
N THR A 1023 -62.38 27.44 -69.31
CA THR A 1023 -63.68 26.97 -68.81
C THR A 1023 -63.56 25.58 -68.23
N ALA A 1024 -64.08 25.36 -67.02
CA ALA A 1024 -64.20 24.06 -66.37
C ALA A 1024 -65.66 23.85 -65.91
N GLY A 1025 -66.30 22.77 -66.37
CA GLY A 1025 -67.74 22.61 -66.26
C GLY A 1025 -68.49 23.81 -66.89
N THR A 1026 -69.20 24.58 -66.08
CA THR A 1026 -69.86 25.83 -66.47
C THR A 1026 -69.12 27.10 -66.05
N ALA A 1027 -68.08 26.99 -65.21
CA ALA A 1027 -67.32 28.12 -64.69
C ALA A 1027 -66.26 28.57 -65.71
N THR A 1028 -66.10 29.88 -65.91
CA THR A 1028 -65.11 30.44 -66.86
C THR A 1028 -64.32 31.57 -66.21
N ALA A 1029 -63.02 31.36 -66.04
CA ALA A 1029 -62.07 32.39 -65.62
C ALA A 1029 -61.44 33.09 -66.83
N SER A 1030 -60.96 34.31 -66.65
CA SER A 1030 -60.36 35.09 -67.72
C SER A 1030 -59.26 36.06 -67.27
N ALA A 1031 -58.23 36.22 -68.11
CA ALA A 1031 -57.16 37.18 -67.93
C ALA A 1031 -57.02 38.07 -69.17
N ASP A 1032 -57.10 39.39 -68.97
CA ASP A 1032 -56.86 40.39 -70.02
C ASP A 1032 -55.37 40.70 -70.17
N PHE A 1033 -54.92 40.97 -71.41
CA PHE A 1033 -53.56 41.38 -71.72
C PHE A 1033 -53.48 42.21 -73.01
N THR A 1034 -52.44 43.02 -73.14
CA THR A 1034 -52.24 43.97 -74.23
C THR A 1034 -50.94 43.67 -74.98
N ILE A 1035 -51.05 43.44 -76.29
CA ILE A 1035 -49.89 43.46 -77.19
C ILE A 1035 -49.71 44.91 -77.65
N SER A 1036 -48.78 45.64 -77.02
CA SER A 1036 -48.45 47.02 -77.38
C SER A 1036 -47.76 47.09 -78.75
N LYS A 1037 -47.96 48.20 -79.48
CA LYS A 1037 -47.19 48.46 -80.72
C LYS A 1037 -45.72 48.68 -80.36
N ALA A 1038 -44.80 48.03 -81.07
CA ALA A 1038 -43.39 48.35 -80.98
C ALA A 1038 -43.14 49.78 -81.48
N SER A 1039 -42.38 50.57 -80.71
CA SER A 1039 -41.92 51.89 -81.14
C SER A 1039 -40.88 51.74 -82.24
N ILE A 1040 -41.10 52.41 -83.37
CA ILE A 1040 -40.11 52.56 -84.44
C ILE A 1040 -39.28 53.81 -84.11
N THR A 1041 -37.95 53.69 -84.21
CA THR A 1041 -37.01 54.84 -84.27
C THR A 1041 -36.75 55.22 -85.72
#